data_AF-A0A839W0K6-F1
#
_entry.id   AF-A0A839W0K6-F1
#
_cell.length_a   1.000
_cell.length_b   1.000
_cell.length_c   1.000
_cell.angle_alpha   90.00
_cell.angle_beta   90.00
_cell.angle_gamma   90.00
#
_symmetry.space_group_name_H-M   'P 1'
#
loop_
_entity.id
_entity.type
_entity.pdbx_description
1 polymer ?
#
loop_
_entity_poly.entity_id
_entity_poly.type
_entity_poly.pdbx_seq_one_letter_code
_entity_poly.pdbx_strand_id
1 'polypeptide(L)'
;MPSRTRRRAIVVAPGTPYATPPTTPVDASMDAVAAAASQALGLPVVPASQRDSMVGWTAAAVHPLQPFQTAWLRMVRGASVGIGAPDKRAAVETAAMDRLFVAGEGTPALLGVPPGSVYEGERYPLPDDRLNGARRTLKQALRTIGEAKDGLPVEGDAISRRLRAVRDILLPLAEALAGPETAAAAPFAQERRQLLGLDQDMAVARSWDAVEAIVAGLARIADTLGDATQAAAGVQLSFTAEAACRLRLAVRFTILYDARLPADRLAAADRTLTRLLNGGYPPLAGWLRDRMGALARRLAEIDPSGNSRFVVLEDGRDGTGGWTARLLINPALPAPAWFALFQRLHNILVMALFALKLELYGLLHRLAGAAPAGTLAADGGDDGGGRAGGRDPAEQGRNGCAAVLVDVDIPRHGTLAIQQQWRRFTGDIWVEDGLPRPGMAYRITSALDAVNALCQSTVPPPSAAPALIARLHGLLANQDKATADGIAAIRARIREGMAPLSLKAIDGLADGAVRRLLTVTLEQTCQGYGLATDTALAAAFDGWFAAKVPGYADLTALPAKVSGAIRAAKDRGAWSDGAGAIADAVGFGLWVSMTMESHLAKRASSLRASLCDEDELLRRLIALLAPTGTLADPAIQPVIDGPWAAALHLDHCWPRGGYGESAAPVDILLQDGKAGRPPGDIIAAVAPLVEDWLAARHSGFGLKRGGERLAIVWNAETELAPFRYRPVAATLSVAPAAQGATPPSLVNGLPVTALSEAIRLVREDMAQTDNCAVHSRLTATLNALTAAGLRDGAPEDADPSVDALRQGRCRHLMLSSAELAQGTAADYPRSYYPDGTVRIVLGANPAAVANQLSLPSGTTANRTLDLLVVNQGSGGIDRLSPGPWTTDAMVHSVVEPLKRSGLSVRTVLLDYPMSAAMIPAFLPLCALDGRIVGTLYGTGVPIMDRALWEAVRPALSTGDATMLDRLIDERIGRLSAGVTGRIHLADFLTASDAMIHTHLAEHPGGQGAVSLLRCLKPVGDALSDPDAPLDRVEGVVRALRSAPLPCTDFADADKAVLEEFPTEAAGTTADSLERLRDRLRRRVTAVLTDPAWTIGMDPAALDALPLFGGPDSLWGRVSGRWTDLLALDPGLSRCPSNVALFDARTGQLSLDAAFKSIDGTLEEMLRRAAPNADREAAECVADLRYGEDPADLLWVDSYWQ
;
A
#
# COMPACT_ATOMS: atom_id res chain seq x y z
N MET A 1 11.41 -10.06 21.91
CA MET A 1 12.26 -11.12 21.34
C MET A 1 13.67 -11.01 21.91
N PRO A 2 14.23 -12.03 22.58
CA PRO A 2 15.58 -11.93 23.14
C PRO A 2 16.64 -12.36 22.11
N SER A 3 17.68 -11.53 22.01
CA SER A 3 18.91 -11.73 21.26
C SER A 3 19.57 -13.09 21.55
N ARG A 4 19.79 -13.91 20.52
CA ARG A 4 20.64 -15.11 20.60
C ARG A 4 21.87 -14.96 19.72
N THR A 5 22.80 -14.12 20.15
CA THR A 5 24.23 -14.22 19.83
C THR A 5 24.96 -14.69 21.08
N ARG A 6 25.09 -16.01 21.25
CA ARG A 6 26.16 -16.59 22.08
C ARG A 6 27.02 -17.47 21.18
N ARG A 7 27.95 -16.84 20.47
CA ARG A 7 29.16 -17.54 20.03
C ARG A 7 29.96 -17.83 21.29
N ARG A 8 30.07 -19.10 21.68
CA ARG A 8 31.08 -19.53 22.65
C ARG A 8 32.44 -19.26 21.99
N ALA A 9 33.16 -18.26 22.47
CA ALA A 9 34.57 -18.11 22.21
C ALA A 9 35.28 -19.31 22.84
N ILE A 10 35.69 -20.27 22.01
CA ILE A 10 36.68 -21.27 22.40
C ILE A 10 38.03 -20.57 22.25
N VAL A 11 38.63 -20.21 23.38
CA VAL A 11 40.05 -19.80 23.42
C VAL A 11 40.87 -21.06 23.18
N VAL A 12 41.40 -21.21 21.97
CA VAL A 12 42.41 -22.23 21.64
C VAL A 12 43.79 -21.59 21.86
N ALA A 13 44.61 -22.27 22.63
CA ALA A 13 46.00 -21.90 22.93
C ALA A 13 46.85 -21.77 21.63
N PRO A 14 47.92 -20.95 21.64
CA PRO A 14 48.71 -20.66 20.45
C PRO A 14 49.57 -21.87 20.07
N GLY A 15 49.27 -22.50 18.95
CA GLY A 15 50.08 -23.57 18.39
C GLY A 15 49.77 -23.76 16.91
N THR A 16 50.80 -23.61 16.08
CA THR A 16 50.91 -23.82 14.62
C THR A 16 50.24 -22.81 13.68
N PRO A 17 50.97 -22.34 12.63
CA PRO A 17 50.45 -21.39 11.64
C PRO A 17 49.31 -22.02 10.83
N TYR A 18 48.23 -21.27 10.68
CA TYR A 18 47.07 -21.64 9.86
C TYR A 18 47.51 -21.98 8.43
N ALA A 19 47.34 -23.23 8.02
CA ALA A 19 47.14 -23.53 6.62
C ALA A 19 45.86 -22.81 6.17
N THR A 20 45.96 -21.96 5.14
CA THR A 20 44.80 -21.37 4.47
C THR A 20 43.83 -22.51 4.11
N PRO A 21 42.53 -22.39 4.42
CA PRO A 21 41.56 -23.39 4.01
C PRO A 21 41.61 -23.53 2.47
N PRO A 22 41.43 -24.74 1.92
CA PRO A 22 41.43 -24.93 0.48
C PRO A 22 40.33 -24.06 -0.15
N THR A 23 40.73 -23.13 -1.01
CA THR A 23 39.83 -22.28 -1.80
C THR A 23 38.96 -23.17 -2.69
N THR A 24 37.64 -22.99 -2.65
CA THR A 24 36.76 -23.74 -3.56
C THR A 24 36.97 -23.23 -5.00
N PRO A 25 36.67 -24.03 -6.05
CA PRO A 25 36.80 -23.57 -7.44
C PRO A 25 35.94 -22.34 -7.77
N VAL A 26 34.84 -22.12 -7.04
CA VAL A 26 33.99 -20.93 -7.16
C VAL A 26 34.69 -19.71 -6.55
N ASP A 27 35.29 -19.84 -5.36
CA ASP A 27 36.08 -18.77 -4.74
C ASP A 27 37.25 -18.36 -5.64
N ALA A 28 37.93 -19.33 -6.25
CA ALA A 28 39.01 -19.08 -7.20
C ALA A 28 38.55 -18.28 -8.43
N SER A 29 37.36 -18.57 -8.97
CA SER A 29 36.76 -17.80 -10.07
C SER A 29 36.38 -16.38 -9.64
N MET A 30 35.88 -16.21 -8.42
CA MET A 30 35.56 -14.90 -7.85
C MET A 30 36.80 -14.03 -7.61
N ASP A 31 37.87 -14.64 -7.13
CA ASP A 31 39.17 -13.99 -6.93
C ASP A 31 39.79 -13.58 -8.28
N ALA A 32 39.64 -14.40 -9.33
CA ALA A 32 40.11 -14.06 -10.67
C ALA A 32 39.40 -12.80 -11.24
N VAL A 33 38.09 -12.68 -11.03
CA VAL A 33 37.32 -11.48 -11.42
C VAL A 33 37.74 -10.27 -10.60
N ALA A 34 37.92 -10.43 -9.28
CA ALA A 34 38.35 -9.36 -8.39
C ALA A 34 39.76 -8.84 -8.75
N ALA A 35 40.68 -9.75 -9.12
CA ALA A 35 42.03 -9.40 -9.57
C ALA A 35 41.99 -8.62 -10.90
N ALA A 36 41.20 -9.06 -11.88
CA ALA A 36 41.01 -8.35 -13.14
C ALA A 36 40.40 -6.95 -12.94
N ALA A 37 39.40 -6.84 -12.07
CA ALA A 37 38.80 -5.55 -11.71
C ALA A 37 39.78 -4.62 -10.97
N SER A 38 40.65 -5.19 -10.13
CA SER A 38 41.67 -4.41 -9.43
C SER A 38 42.66 -3.78 -10.39
N GLN A 39 43.07 -4.54 -11.41
CA GLN A 39 43.94 -4.05 -12.48
C GLN A 39 43.24 -2.98 -13.33
N ALA A 40 41.95 -3.18 -13.63
CA ALA A 40 41.12 -2.26 -14.41
C ALA A 40 40.94 -0.89 -13.76
N LEU A 41 40.62 -0.90 -12.45
CA LEU A 41 40.20 0.28 -11.70
C LEU A 41 41.37 0.99 -11.02
N GLY A 42 42.53 0.32 -10.92
CA GLY A 42 43.67 0.80 -10.13
C GLY A 42 43.38 0.85 -8.63
N LEU A 43 42.42 0.05 -8.16
CA LEU A 43 41.98 -0.03 -6.76
C LEU A 43 41.86 -1.49 -6.33
N PRO A 44 42.28 -1.89 -5.12
CA PRO A 44 42.17 -3.27 -4.67
C PRO A 44 40.70 -3.67 -4.46
N VAL A 45 40.24 -4.70 -5.17
CA VAL A 45 38.89 -5.26 -5.10
C VAL A 45 38.96 -6.68 -4.55
N VAL A 46 38.02 -7.03 -3.67
CA VAL A 46 37.87 -8.40 -3.12
C VAL A 46 36.41 -8.87 -3.18
N PRO A 47 36.15 -10.18 -3.28
CA PRO A 47 34.79 -10.72 -3.14
C PRO A 47 34.17 -10.39 -1.79
N ALA A 48 32.86 -10.20 -1.75
CA ALA A 48 32.09 -9.96 -0.53
C ALA A 48 31.10 -11.10 -0.23
N SER A 49 30.42 -11.04 0.91
CA SER A 49 29.33 -11.99 1.24
C SER A 49 28.17 -11.82 0.26
N GLN A 50 27.86 -12.88 -0.48
CA GLN A 50 26.69 -12.96 -1.35
C GLN A 50 25.48 -13.22 -0.44
N ARG A 51 24.56 -12.27 -0.35
CA ARG A 51 23.33 -12.40 0.45
C ARG A 51 22.14 -12.22 -0.47
N ASP A 52 21.08 -12.99 -0.22
CA ASP A 52 19.75 -12.80 -0.85
C ASP A 52 18.95 -11.68 -0.18
N SER A 53 19.64 -10.68 0.36
CA SER A 53 19.02 -9.53 0.96
C SER A 53 19.63 -8.27 0.37
N MET A 54 18.75 -7.30 0.17
CA MET A 54 19.14 -5.92 -0.05
C MET A 54 18.58 -5.10 1.10
N VAL A 55 19.38 -4.20 1.66
CA VAL A 55 18.85 -3.23 2.61
C VAL A 55 18.07 -2.22 1.81
N GLY A 56 16.77 -2.18 2.03
CA GLY A 56 15.84 -1.28 1.38
C GLY A 56 14.56 -1.20 2.19
N TRP A 57 13.53 -0.58 1.66
CA TRP A 57 12.25 -0.48 2.34
C TRP A 57 11.59 -1.86 2.42
N THR A 58 11.35 -2.40 3.63
CA THR A 58 10.92 -3.79 3.85
C THR A 58 9.45 -4.08 3.54
N ALA A 59 8.70 -3.12 3.01
CA ALA A 59 7.27 -3.27 2.76
C ALA A 59 6.97 -3.38 1.26
N ALA A 60 6.28 -4.45 0.87
CA ALA A 60 5.59 -4.53 -0.40
C ALA A 60 4.40 -3.56 -0.38
N ALA A 61 4.64 -2.30 -0.76
CA ALA A 61 3.56 -1.35 -1.03
C ALA A 61 2.95 -1.64 -2.42
N VAL A 62 2.31 -2.80 -2.53
CA VAL A 62 1.43 -3.19 -3.62
C VAL A 62 0.12 -3.65 -2.95
N HIS A 63 -0.49 -2.76 -2.16
CA HIS A 63 -1.63 -3.05 -1.28
C HIS A 63 -2.75 -1.99 -1.46
N PRO A 64 -4.04 -2.33 -1.25
CA PRO A 64 -5.22 -1.44 -1.32
C PRO A 64 -5.24 -0.16 -0.45
N LEU A 65 -4.13 0.21 0.20
CA LEU A 65 -3.98 1.46 0.97
C LEU A 65 -3.51 2.65 0.10
N GLN A 66 -3.68 2.57 -1.22
CA GLN A 66 -3.34 3.64 -2.18
C GLN A 66 -3.85 5.05 -1.78
N PRO A 67 -5.00 5.22 -1.10
CA PRO A 67 -5.42 6.53 -0.57
C PRO A 67 -4.47 7.13 0.47
N PHE A 68 -3.80 6.32 1.28
CA PHE A 68 -2.77 6.77 2.25
C PHE A 68 -1.44 7.13 1.59
N GLN A 69 -1.22 6.67 0.35
CA GLN A 69 -0.04 7.00 -0.44
C GLN A 69 -0.01 8.50 -0.80
N THR A 70 -1.17 9.14 -0.97
CA THR A 70 -1.29 10.59 -1.20
C THR A 70 -0.91 11.39 0.05
N ALA A 71 -1.40 11.01 1.23
CA ALA A 71 -1.02 11.61 2.51
C ALA A 71 0.46 11.35 2.88
N TRP A 72 1.02 10.24 2.41
CA TRP A 72 2.43 9.93 2.59
C TRP A 72 3.35 10.71 1.64
N LEU A 73 2.99 10.81 0.36
CA LEU A 73 3.64 11.70 -0.61
C LEU A 73 3.59 13.16 -0.13
N ARG A 74 2.53 13.57 0.61
CA ARG A 74 2.43 14.87 1.31
C ARG A 74 3.56 15.06 2.32
N MET A 75 3.89 14.05 3.13
CA MET A 75 4.95 14.15 4.15
C MET A 75 6.34 14.16 3.53
N VAL A 76 6.59 13.30 2.54
CA VAL A 76 7.89 13.23 1.85
C VAL A 76 8.15 14.49 1.03
N ARG A 77 7.19 14.93 0.22
CA ARG A 77 7.30 16.19 -0.56
C ARG A 77 7.31 17.41 0.35
N GLY A 78 6.53 17.40 1.43
CA GLY A 78 6.51 18.44 2.46
C GLY A 78 7.87 18.65 3.12
N ALA A 79 8.61 17.56 3.36
CA ALA A 79 9.94 17.62 3.94
C ALA A 79 10.97 18.27 3.00
N SER A 80 10.80 18.15 1.68
CA SER A 80 11.74 18.69 0.69
C SER A 80 11.37 20.05 0.09
N VAL A 81 10.24 20.65 0.51
CA VAL A 81 9.80 21.98 0.04
C VAL A 81 10.88 23.03 0.34
N GLY A 82 11.25 23.81 -0.70
CA GLY A 82 12.25 24.89 -0.59
C GLY A 82 13.72 24.46 -0.72
N ILE A 83 14.01 23.16 -0.83
CA ILE A 83 15.38 22.66 -0.99
C ILE A 83 15.74 22.61 -2.48
N GLY A 84 16.63 23.52 -2.93
CA GLY A 84 17.06 23.61 -4.33
C GLY A 84 18.18 22.64 -4.75
N ALA A 85 18.92 22.06 -3.79
CA ALA A 85 20.03 21.15 -4.07
C ALA A 85 19.54 19.68 -4.16
N PRO A 86 19.74 18.97 -5.29
CA PRO A 86 19.20 17.63 -5.53
C PRO A 86 19.59 16.61 -4.46
N ASP A 87 20.87 16.59 -4.06
CA ASP A 87 21.39 15.61 -3.11
C ASP A 87 20.82 15.82 -1.69
N LYS A 88 20.60 17.10 -1.32
CA LYS A 88 19.97 17.45 -0.05
C LYS A 88 18.48 17.16 -0.05
N ARG A 89 17.82 17.37 -1.19
CA ARG A 89 16.40 17.02 -1.39
C ARG A 89 16.22 15.50 -1.23
N ALA A 90 17.01 14.71 -1.96
CA ALA A 90 16.99 13.26 -1.88
C ALA A 90 17.24 12.75 -0.45
N ALA A 91 18.25 13.30 0.25
CA ALA A 91 18.54 12.91 1.64
C ALA A 91 17.39 13.22 2.61
N VAL A 92 16.69 14.34 2.44
CA VAL A 92 15.56 14.73 3.28
C VAL A 92 14.31 13.91 2.96
N GLU A 93 14.09 13.58 1.69
CA GLU A 93 13.03 12.66 1.26
C GLU A 93 13.26 11.26 1.82
N THR A 94 14.50 10.74 1.77
CA THR A 94 14.90 9.49 2.42
C THR A 94 14.67 9.53 3.93
N ALA A 95 15.03 10.63 4.62
CA ALA A 95 14.80 10.76 6.05
C ALA A 95 13.31 10.88 6.44
N ALA A 96 12.46 11.44 5.55
CA ALA A 96 11.01 11.47 5.74
C ALA A 96 10.40 10.09 5.53
N MET A 97 10.94 9.32 4.58
CA MET A 97 10.60 7.93 4.35
C MET A 97 10.93 7.01 5.53
N ASP A 98 12.07 7.22 6.20
CA ASP A 98 12.54 6.45 7.37
C ASP A 98 11.59 6.53 8.58
N ARG A 99 10.70 7.53 8.62
CA ARG A 99 9.76 7.73 9.73
C ARG A 99 8.61 6.73 9.74
N LEU A 100 8.31 6.12 8.59
CA LEU A 100 7.11 5.30 8.39
C LEU A 100 7.42 3.93 7.80
N PHE A 101 8.47 3.82 6.99
CA PHE A 101 8.96 2.55 6.50
C PHE A 101 10.17 2.12 7.30
N VAL A 102 10.23 0.84 7.66
CA VAL A 102 11.44 0.26 8.20
C VAL A 102 12.38 -0.01 7.02
N ALA A 103 13.49 0.70 6.96
CA ALA A 103 14.63 0.25 6.17
C ALA A 103 15.17 -1.02 6.83
N GLY A 104 15.28 -2.10 6.06
CA GLY A 104 15.71 -3.39 6.58
C GLY A 104 16.10 -4.34 5.46
N GLU A 105 16.64 -5.49 5.84
CA GLU A 105 17.03 -6.53 4.88
C GLU A 105 15.76 -7.17 4.29
N GLY A 106 15.38 -6.76 3.08
CA GLY A 106 14.31 -7.39 2.31
C GLY A 106 14.84 -8.62 1.60
N THR A 107 14.36 -9.81 1.99
CA THR A 107 14.61 -11.06 1.26
C THR A 107 13.53 -11.28 0.20
N PRO A 108 13.87 -11.57 -1.07
CA PRO A 108 12.88 -11.92 -2.08
C PRO A 108 12.08 -13.16 -1.66
N ALA A 109 10.76 -13.03 -1.64
CA ALA A 109 9.85 -14.12 -1.31
C ALA A 109 8.70 -14.18 -2.31
N LEU A 110 8.02 -15.32 -2.37
CA LEU A 110 6.81 -15.48 -3.15
C LEU A 110 5.64 -14.75 -2.48
N LEU A 111 4.91 -13.98 -3.27
CA LEU A 111 3.75 -13.22 -2.84
C LEU A 111 2.51 -14.12 -2.77
N GLY A 112 1.80 -14.07 -1.64
CA GLY A 112 0.57 -14.82 -1.39
C GLY A 112 0.74 -16.34 -1.35
N VAL A 113 1.96 -16.83 -1.14
CA VAL A 113 2.29 -18.26 -1.04
C VAL A 113 2.89 -18.51 0.35
N PRO A 114 2.17 -19.20 1.25
CA PRO A 114 2.70 -19.55 2.57
C PRO A 114 3.97 -20.42 2.48
N PRO A 115 4.93 -20.32 3.42
CA PRO A 115 6.13 -21.14 3.41
C PRO A 115 5.83 -22.64 3.37
N GLY A 116 6.29 -23.33 2.33
CA GLY A 116 6.10 -24.77 2.12
C GLY A 116 4.76 -25.19 1.52
N SER A 117 3.94 -24.25 1.04
CA SER A 117 2.77 -24.56 0.21
C SER A 117 3.18 -24.90 -1.23
N VAL A 118 2.33 -25.66 -1.92
CA VAL A 118 2.56 -26.02 -3.32
C VAL A 118 2.26 -24.82 -4.22
N TYR A 119 3.22 -24.46 -5.06
CA TYR A 119 3.09 -23.41 -6.08
C TYR A 119 3.72 -23.89 -7.38
N GLU A 120 3.00 -23.76 -8.51
CA GLU A 120 3.46 -24.24 -9.83
C GLU A 120 3.88 -25.73 -9.81
N GLY A 121 3.18 -26.56 -9.02
CA GLY A 121 3.48 -28.00 -8.88
C GLY A 121 4.63 -28.32 -7.92
N GLU A 122 5.35 -27.32 -7.38
CA GLU A 122 6.45 -27.51 -6.44
C GLU A 122 6.07 -27.16 -5.00
N ARG A 123 6.35 -28.05 -4.04
CA ARG A 123 6.09 -27.80 -2.60
C ARG A 123 7.07 -26.81 -1.96
N TYR A 124 8.28 -26.73 -2.48
CA TYR A 124 9.34 -25.85 -1.98
C TYR A 124 10.01 -25.16 -3.18
N PRO A 125 9.41 -24.10 -3.72
CA PRO A 125 9.89 -23.45 -4.94
C PRO A 125 11.19 -22.66 -4.72
N LEU A 126 11.52 -22.28 -3.48
CA LEU A 126 12.73 -21.52 -3.14
C LEU A 126 13.81 -22.40 -2.48
N PRO A 127 15.11 -22.13 -2.69
CA PRO A 127 16.19 -22.94 -2.12
C PRO A 127 16.20 -23.00 -0.58
N ASP A 128 15.96 -21.87 0.08
CA ASP A 128 15.92 -21.81 1.55
C ASP A 128 14.72 -22.59 2.11
N ASP A 129 13.57 -22.56 1.43
CA ASP A 129 12.40 -23.35 1.80
C ASP A 129 12.67 -24.85 1.66
N ARG A 130 13.40 -25.27 0.61
CA ARG A 130 13.86 -26.66 0.43
C ARG A 130 14.77 -27.08 1.57
N LEU A 131 15.80 -26.30 1.88
CA LEU A 131 16.76 -26.61 2.95
C LEU A 131 16.09 -26.65 4.33
N ASN A 132 15.22 -25.69 4.62
CA ASN A 132 14.44 -25.65 5.86
C ASN A 132 13.42 -26.79 5.95
N GLY A 133 12.80 -27.17 4.83
CA GLY A 133 11.95 -28.34 4.69
C GLY A 133 12.71 -29.63 5.02
N ALA A 134 13.84 -29.85 4.37
CA ALA A 134 14.71 -31.01 4.60
C ALA A 134 15.17 -31.10 6.06
N ARG A 135 15.67 -30.00 6.65
CA ARG A 135 16.10 -29.95 8.06
C ARG A 135 14.95 -30.24 9.03
N ARG A 136 13.74 -29.75 8.76
CA ARG A 136 12.54 -30.07 9.56
C ARG A 136 12.20 -31.56 9.46
N THR A 137 12.22 -32.14 8.26
CA THR A 137 11.95 -33.57 8.06
C THR A 137 13.01 -34.45 8.71
N LEU A 138 14.29 -34.06 8.69
CA LEU A 138 15.37 -34.75 9.41
C LEU A 138 15.17 -34.70 10.93
N LYS A 139 14.78 -33.56 11.49
CA LYS A 139 14.43 -33.45 12.93
C LYS A 139 13.26 -34.35 13.31
N GLN A 140 12.24 -34.44 12.44
CA GLN A 140 11.12 -35.34 12.64
C GLN A 140 11.55 -36.81 12.58
N ALA A 141 12.44 -37.18 11.66
CA ALA A 141 13.01 -38.53 11.60
C ALA A 141 13.79 -38.87 12.88
N LEU A 142 14.61 -37.96 13.41
CA LEU A 142 15.31 -38.16 14.70
C LEU A 142 14.35 -38.36 15.86
N ARG A 143 13.27 -37.58 15.93
CA ARG A 143 12.23 -37.75 16.95
C ARG A 143 11.62 -39.15 16.88
N THR A 144 11.24 -39.60 15.68
CA THR A 144 10.65 -40.93 15.47
C THR A 144 11.65 -42.06 15.79
N ILE A 145 12.94 -41.87 15.52
CA ILE A 145 13.99 -42.83 15.93
C ILE A 145 14.09 -42.88 17.46
N GLY A 146 14.03 -41.74 18.15
CA GLY A 146 14.00 -41.67 19.62
C GLY A 146 12.78 -42.41 20.19
N GLU A 147 11.59 -42.13 19.65
CA GLU A 147 10.35 -42.82 20.03
C GLU A 147 10.46 -44.35 19.84
N ALA A 148 11.06 -44.80 18.74
CA ALA A 148 11.30 -46.23 18.49
C ALA A 148 12.35 -46.84 19.44
N LYS A 149 13.40 -46.10 19.80
CA LYS A 149 14.41 -46.51 20.80
C LYS A 149 13.78 -46.62 22.20
N ASP A 150 12.82 -45.77 22.52
CA ASP A 150 12.09 -45.74 23.79
C ASP A 150 10.95 -46.78 23.87
N GLY A 151 10.77 -47.61 22.84
CA GLY A 151 9.78 -48.69 22.79
C GLY A 151 8.36 -48.24 22.48
N LEU A 152 8.16 -47.00 22.01
CA LEU A 152 6.85 -46.51 21.57
C LEU A 152 6.47 -47.11 20.20
N PRO A 153 5.17 -47.36 19.94
CA PRO A 153 4.72 -47.89 18.67
C PRO A 153 4.95 -46.87 17.54
N VAL A 154 5.74 -47.25 16.55
CA VAL A 154 6.03 -46.45 15.35
C VAL A 154 5.58 -47.23 14.12
N GLU A 155 4.91 -46.56 13.17
CA GLU A 155 4.58 -47.15 11.87
C GLU A 155 5.86 -47.66 11.17
N GLY A 156 5.83 -48.90 10.66
CA GLY A 156 7.03 -49.60 10.18
C GLY A 156 7.80 -48.90 9.05
N ASP A 157 7.18 -48.01 8.28
CA ASP A 157 7.81 -47.26 7.18
C ASP A 157 7.97 -45.75 7.47
N ALA A 158 7.56 -45.24 8.64
CA ALA A 158 7.54 -43.80 8.93
C ALA A 158 8.91 -43.13 8.78
N ILE A 159 9.98 -43.81 9.22
CA ILE A 159 11.35 -43.29 9.12
C ILE A 159 11.81 -43.30 7.66
N SER A 160 11.66 -44.42 6.96
CA SER A 160 12.04 -44.57 5.55
C SER A 160 11.30 -43.57 4.65
N ARG A 161 10.01 -43.35 4.90
CA ARG A 161 9.17 -42.36 4.18
C ARG A 161 9.72 -40.94 4.35
N ARG A 162 10.14 -40.57 5.57
CA ARG A 162 10.74 -39.26 5.87
C ARG A 162 12.12 -39.07 5.25
N LEU A 163 12.97 -40.09 5.29
CA LEU A 163 14.31 -40.03 4.67
C LEU A 163 14.21 -39.91 3.14
N ARG A 164 13.30 -40.66 2.50
CA ARG A 164 12.99 -40.49 1.06
C ARG A 164 12.48 -39.08 0.76
N ALA A 165 11.59 -38.54 1.59
CA ALA A 165 11.14 -37.16 1.42
C ALA A 165 12.30 -36.14 1.50
N VAL A 166 13.30 -36.35 2.38
CA VAL A 166 14.52 -35.51 2.41
C VAL A 166 15.31 -35.64 1.12
N ARG A 167 15.51 -36.87 0.61
CA ARG A 167 16.16 -37.09 -0.70
C ARG A 167 15.43 -36.34 -1.81
N ASP A 168 14.12 -36.47 -1.87
CA ASP A 168 13.30 -35.87 -2.93
C ASP A 168 13.33 -34.32 -2.86
N ILE A 169 13.63 -33.74 -1.70
CA ILE A 169 13.85 -32.29 -1.51
C ILE A 169 15.28 -31.87 -1.93
N LEU A 170 16.31 -32.62 -1.51
CA LEU A 170 17.72 -32.24 -1.69
C LEU A 170 18.29 -32.59 -3.07
N LEU A 171 17.83 -33.67 -3.70
CA LEU A 171 18.37 -34.13 -4.99
C LEU A 171 18.22 -33.08 -6.11
N PRO A 172 17.05 -32.46 -6.31
CA PRO A 172 16.94 -31.46 -7.38
C PRO A 172 17.73 -30.18 -7.07
N LEU A 173 18.00 -29.89 -5.79
CA LEU A 173 18.86 -28.76 -5.41
C LEU A 173 20.33 -29.03 -5.79
N ALA A 174 20.83 -30.25 -5.56
CA ALA A 174 22.16 -30.66 -5.99
C ALA A 174 22.28 -30.66 -7.53
N GLU A 175 21.23 -31.07 -8.25
CA GLU A 175 21.21 -31.04 -9.72
C GLU A 175 21.19 -29.60 -10.27
N ALA A 176 20.43 -28.69 -9.67
CA ALA A 176 20.45 -27.28 -10.06
C ALA A 176 21.83 -26.63 -9.85
N LEU A 177 22.49 -26.91 -8.72
CA LEU A 177 23.84 -26.43 -8.41
C LEU A 177 24.93 -27.02 -9.32
N ALA A 178 24.69 -28.19 -9.91
CA ALA A 178 25.59 -28.77 -10.92
C ALA A 178 25.58 -27.97 -12.24
N GLY A 179 24.47 -27.30 -12.55
CA GLY A 179 24.29 -26.54 -13.78
C GLY A 179 24.07 -27.40 -15.04
N PRO A 180 23.88 -26.77 -16.21
CA PRO A 180 23.26 -27.41 -17.38
C PRO A 180 24.06 -28.46 -18.19
N GLU A 181 25.16 -29.05 -17.71
CA GLU A 181 25.91 -30.09 -18.45
C GLU A 181 26.35 -31.29 -17.59
N THR A 182 26.10 -32.52 -18.08
CA THR A 182 26.43 -33.80 -17.42
C THR A 182 27.83 -34.30 -17.81
N ALA A 183 28.87 -33.66 -17.31
CA ALA A 183 30.24 -34.17 -17.38
C ALA A 183 30.69 -34.81 -16.05
N ALA A 184 31.69 -35.69 -16.09
CA ALA A 184 32.24 -36.41 -14.94
C ALA A 184 32.86 -35.51 -13.83
N ALA A 185 32.95 -34.19 -14.07
CA ALA A 185 33.49 -33.18 -13.15
C ALA A 185 32.41 -32.20 -12.62
N ALA A 186 31.13 -32.60 -12.60
CA ALA A 186 30.07 -31.80 -12.00
C ALA A 186 30.25 -31.66 -10.49
N PRO A 187 29.98 -30.47 -9.89
CA PRO A 187 30.03 -30.33 -8.44
C PRO A 187 28.97 -31.22 -7.77
N PHE A 188 29.22 -31.58 -6.51
CA PHE A 188 28.32 -32.41 -5.70
C PHE A 188 28.06 -33.84 -6.21
N ALA A 189 28.95 -34.40 -7.04
CA ALA A 189 28.82 -35.77 -7.57
C ALA A 189 28.83 -36.86 -6.47
N GLN A 190 29.45 -36.60 -5.31
CA GLN A 190 29.45 -37.52 -4.18
C GLN A 190 28.11 -37.48 -3.42
N GLU A 191 27.61 -36.28 -3.13
CA GLU A 191 26.34 -36.04 -2.47
C GLU A 191 25.19 -36.59 -3.31
N ARG A 192 25.23 -36.39 -4.64
CA ARG A 192 24.27 -36.99 -5.57
C ARG A 192 24.29 -38.52 -5.51
N ARG A 193 25.48 -39.14 -5.49
CA ARG A 193 25.61 -40.60 -5.34
C ARG A 193 25.04 -41.09 -4.01
N GLN A 194 25.29 -40.37 -2.91
CA GLN A 194 24.74 -40.69 -1.58
C GLN A 194 23.21 -40.57 -1.54
N LEU A 195 22.65 -39.51 -2.15
CA LEU A 195 21.20 -39.32 -2.23
C LEU A 195 20.51 -40.42 -3.05
N LEU A 196 21.09 -40.82 -4.19
CA LEU A 196 20.57 -41.91 -5.03
C LEU A 196 20.75 -43.29 -4.37
N GLY A 197 21.81 -43.47 -3.58
CA GLY A 197 22.10 -44.70 -2.84
C GLY A 197 21.29 -44.88 -1.55
N LEU A 198 20.49 -43.89 -1.14
CA LEU A 198 19.79 -43.87 0.15
C LEU A 198 18.94 -45.13 0.41
N ASP A 199 18.22 -45.64 -0.59
CA ASP A 199 17.40 -46.85 -0.42
C ASP A 199 18.26 -48.08 -0.11
N GLN A 200 19.47 -48.17 -0.68
CA GLN A 200 20.42 -49.24 -0.38
C GLN A 200 21.03 -49.08 1.02
N ASP A 201 21.40 -47.86 1.40
CA ASP A 201 21.93 -47.57 2.74
C ASP A 201 20.90 -47.90 3.84
N MET A 202 19.62 -47.56 3.61
CA MET A 202 18.53 -47.92 4.52
C MET A 202 18.30 -49.42 4.60
N ALA A 203 18.43 -50.16 3.49
CA ALA A 203 18.27 -51.63 3.49
C ALA A 203 19.40 -52.35 4.23
N VAL A 204 20.61 -51.76 4.26
CA VAL A 204 21.80 -52.29 4.93
C VAL A 204 21.84 -51.90 6.41
N ALA A 205 21.14 -50.85 6.83
CA ALA A 205 21.08 -50.39 8.22
C ALA A 205 20.39 -51.42 9.13
N ARG A 206 21.17 -52.09 9.99
CA ARG A 206 20.68 -53.12 10.93
C ARG A 206 20.51 -52.63 12.38
N SER A 207 20.78 -51.36 12.64
CA SER A 207 20.67 -50.76 13.97
C SER A 207 20.16 -49.32 13.88
N TRP A 208 19.55 -48.84 14.95
CA TRP A 208 19.09 -47.44 15.03
C TRP A 208 20.24 -46.43 14.92
N ASP A 209 21.44 -46.79 15.41
CA ASP A 209 22.63 -45.94 15.28
C ASP A 209 23.10 -45.83 13.84
N ALA A 210 22.93 -46.89 13.02
CA ALA A 210 23.20 -46.82 11.59
C ALA A 210 22.21 -45.90 10.87
N VAL A 211 20.94 -45.88 11.29
CA VAL A 211 19.92 -44.97 10.75
C VAL A 211 20.19 -43.51 11.17
N GLU A 212 20.65 -43.27 12.40
CA GLU A 212 21.11 -41.95 12.85
C GLU A 212 22.32 -41.46 12.05
N ALA A 213 23.25 -42.36 11.68
CA ALA A 213 24.38 -42.03 10.82
C ALA A 213 23.93 -41.61 9.41
N ILE A 214 22.89 -42.24 8.85
CA ILE A 214 22.25 -41.83 7.58
C ILE A 214 21.65 -40.43 7.72
N VAL A 215 20.90 -40.17 8.80
CA VAL A 215 20.33 -38.84 9.08
C VAL A 215 21.43 -37.78 9.19
N ALA A 216 22.52 -38.06 9.89
CA ALA A 216 23.66 -37.16 10.00
C ALA A 216 24.35 -36.93 8.65
N GLY A 217 24.41 -37.95 7.79
CA GLY A 217 24.87 -37.83 6.40
C GLY A 217 24.01 -36.85 5.59
N LEU A 218 22.69 -37.03 5.62
CA LEU A 218 21.75 -36.14 4.92
C LEU A 218 21.78 -34.70 5.48
N ALA A 219 21.98 -34.54 6.79
CA ALA A 219 22.15 -33.22 7.40
C ALA A 219 23.42 -32.51 6.90
N ARG A 220 24.55 -33.23 6.79
CA ARG A 220 25.78 -32.69 6.20
C ARG A 220 25.58 -32.29 4.73
N ILE A 221 24.87 -33.11 3.96
CA ILE A 221 24.54 -32.76 2.56
C ILE A 221 23.71 -31.48 2.52
N ALA A 222 22.69 -31.34 3.37
CA ALA A 222 21.87 -30.13 3.43
C ALA A 222 22.70 -28.88 3.80
N ASP A 223 23.66 -28.99 4.73
CA ASP A 223 24.53 -27.89 5.11
C ASP A 223 25.51 -27.52 3.98
N THR A 224 26.13 -28.51 3.32
CA THR A 224 26.99 -28.29 2.15
C THR A 224 26.25 -27.59 1.01
N LEU A 225 25.03 -28.05 0.68
CA LEU A 225 24.22 -27.41 -0.34
C LEU A 225 23.78 -25.99 0.08
N GLY A 226 23.54 -25.76 1.38
CA GLY A 226 23.22 -24.44 1.92
C GLY A 226 24.37 -23.44 1.85
N ASP A 227 25.61 -23.89 2.08
CA ASP A 227 26.78 -23.03 1.88
C ASP A 227 26.96 -22.69 0.39
N ALA A 228 26.75 -23.68 -0.49
CA ALA A 228 26.83 -23.50 -1.93
C ALA A 228 25.79 -22.51 -2.47
N THR A 229 24.55 -22.54 -1.94
CA THR A 229 23.53 -21.57 -2.35
C THR A 229 23.91 -20.14 -1.98
N GLN A 230 24.76 -19.90 -0.99
CA GLN A 230 25.19 -18.55 -0.60
C GLN A 230 26.57 -18.16 -1.19
N ALA A 231 27.19 -18.99 -2.02
CA ALA A 231 28.57 -18.76 -2.46
C ALA A 231 28.70 -17.94 -3.75
N ALA A 232 27.78 -18.09 -4.70
CA ALA A 232 27.97 -17.60 -6.08
C ALA A 232 27.39 -16.18 -6.34
N ALA A 233 26.17 -15.90 -5.90
CA ALA A 233 25.47 -14.64 -6.14
C ALA A 233 24.32 -14.42 -5.15
N GLY A 234 23.76 -13.21 -5.11
CA GLY A 234 22.56 -12.87 -4.35
C GLY A 234 21.39 -12.47 -5.26
N VAL A 235 20.18 -12.94 -4.93
CA VAL A 235 18.94 -12.39 -5.49
C VAL A 235 18.47 -11.25 -4.59
N GLN A 236 18.28 -10.07 -5.17
CA GLN A 236 17.98 -8.84 -4.45
C GLN A 236 16.63 -8.30 -4.89
N LEU A 237 15.81 -7.92 -3.93
CA LEU A 237 14.55 -7.23 -4.14
C LEU A 237 14.64 -5.85 -3.50
N SER A 238 14.37 -4.81 -4.29
CA SER A 238 14.26 -3.45 -3.77
C SER A 238 12.93 -2.84 -4.15
N PHE A 239 12.32 -2.18 -3.18
CA PHE A 239 11.14 -1.35 -3.39
C PHE A 239 11.59 0.10 -3.46
N THR A 240 11.97 0.57 -4.64
CA THR A 240 12.16 2.01 -4.85
C THR A 240 10.81 2.69 -4.64
N ALA A 241 10.73 3.60 -3.67
CA ALA A 241 9.47 4.01 -3.07
C ALA A 241 8.47 4.68 -4.03
N GLU A 242 8.95 5.24 -5.15
CA GLU A 242 8.17 6.15 -5.97
C GLU A 242 7.55 5.53 -7.24
N ALA A 243 8.18 4.53 -7.89
CA ALA A 243 7.77 4.14 -9.24
C ALA A 243 7.80 2.64 -9.58
N ALA A 244 8.70 1.84 -9.00
CA ALA A 244 8.90 0.46 -9.45
C ALA A 244 9.36 -0.50 -8.33
N CYS A 245 9.02 -1.78 -8.52
CA CYS A 245 9.68 -2.92 -7.90
C CYS A 245 10.88 -3.32 -8.76
N ARG A 246 12.01 -3.65 -8.14
CA ARG A 246 13.23 -4.04 -8.87
C ARG A 246 13.80 -5.34 -8.32
N LEU A 247 13.97 -6.31 -9.20
CA LEU A 247 14.52 -7.63 -8.92
C LEU A 247 15.86 -7.79 -9.63
N ARG A 248 16.91 -8.17 -8.90
CA ARG A 248 18.27 -8.29 -9.43
C ARG A 248 18.92 -9.61 -9.07
N LEU A 249 19.76 -10.11 -9.96
CA LEU A 249 20.78 -11.13 -9.67
C LEU A 249 22.15 -10.46 -9.75
N ALA A 250 22.86 -10.41 -8.63
CA ALA A 250 24.13 -9.69 -8.55
C ALA A 250 25.20 -10.45 -7.77
N VAL A 251 26.45 -10.22 -8.17
CA VAL A 251 27.65 -10.72 -7.52
C VAL A 251 28.35 -9.58 -6.79
N ARG A 252 28.54 -9.70 -5.48
CA ARG A 252 29.00 -8.62 -4.60
C ARG A 252 30.51 -8.63 -4.40
N PHE A 253 31.09 -7.44 -4.40
CA PHE A 253 32.51 -7.16 -4.17
C PHE A 253 32.67 -5.99 -3.19
N THR A 254 33.90 -5.72 -2.76
CA THR A 254 34.25 -4.58 -1.91
C THR A 254 35.60 -4.02 -2.37
N ILE A 255 35.68 -2.69 -2.49
CA ILE A 255 36.92 -1.99 -2.76
C ILE A 255 37.63 -1.71 -1.42
N LEU A 256 38.85 -2.20 -1.25
CA LEU A 256 39.66 -1.99 -0.05
C LEU A 256 40.29 -0.59 -0.09
N TYR A 257 39.51 0.42 0.29
CA TYR A 257 39.96 1.81 0.37
C TYR A 257 39.55 2.41 1.71
N ASP A 258 40.46 3.15 2.37
CA ASP A 258 40.25 3.64 3.74
C ASP A 258 39.17 4.73 3.84
N ALA A 259 39.06 5.55 2.80
CA ALA A 259 38.07 6.63 2.69
C ALA A 259 36.84 6.18 1.88
N ARG A 260 35.71 6.87 2.06
CA ARG A 260 34.51 6.64 1.24
C ARG A 260 34.74 7.15 -0.18
N LEU A 261 34.52 6.31 -1.18
CA LEU A 261 34.63 6.68 -2.59
C LEU A 261 33.41 7.50 -3.05
N PRO A 262 33.61 8.48 -3.95
CA PRO A 262 32.54 9.19 -4.64
C PRO A 262 31.57 8.24 -5.38
N ALA A 263 30.32 8.69 -5.57
CA ALA A 263 29.26 7.83 -6.08
C ALA A 263 29.50 7.35 -7.52
N ASP A 264 29.95 8.27 -8.37
CA ASP A 264 30.40 8.07 -9.74
C ASP A 264 31.52 7.04 -9.87
N ARG A 265 32.53 7.10 -8.98
CA ARG A 265 33.67 6.15 -8.97
C ARG A 265 33.23 4.71 -8.72
N LEU A 266 32.34 4.51 -7.75
CA LEU A 266 31.82 3.18 -7.45
C LEU A 266 30.85 2.71 -8.55
N ALA A 267 30.07 3.60 -9.19
CA ALA A 267 29.23 3.22 -10.34
C ALA A 267 30.07 2.79 -11.55
N ALA A 268 31.23 3.43 -11.76
CA ALA A 268 32.21 2.97 -12.74
C ALA A 268 32.78 1.57 -12.38
N ALA A 269 33.00 1.30 -11.09
CA ALA A 269 33.42 -0.02 -10.63
C ALA A 269 32.33 -1.09 -10.88
N ASP A 270 31.07 -0.80 -10.59
CA ASP A 270 29.93 -1.70 -10.85
C ASP A 270 29.86 -2.07 -12.35
N ARG A 271 29.96 -1.07 -13.23
CA ARG A 271 29.97 -1.29 -14.70
C ARG A 271 31.16 -2.12 -15.15
N THR A 272 32.33 -1.88 -14.58
CA THR A 272 33.56 -2.63 -14.92
C THR A 272 33.44 -4.09 -14.48
N LEU A 273 32.99 -4.34 -13.25
CA LEU A 273 32.75 -5.69 -12.73
C LEU A 273 31.68 -6.44 -13.54
N THR A 274 30.60 -5.74 -13.88
CA THR A 274 29.52 -6.27 -14.73
C THR A 274 30.04 -6.65 -16.13
N ARG A 275 30.90 -5.82 -16.72
CA ARG A 275 31.56 -6.11 -18.01
C ARG A 275 32.42 -7.35 -17.95
N LEU A 276 33.26 -7.47 -16.91
CA LEU A 276 34.17 -8.59 -16.74
C LEU A 276 33.43 -9.93 -16.64
N LEU A 277 32.28 -9.95 -15.98
CA LEU A 277 31.46 -11.16 -15.87
C LEU A 277 30.65 -11.45 -17.15
N ASN A 278 29.88 -10.49 -17.66
CA ASN A 278 29.01 -10.72 -18.81
C ASN A 278 29.76 -10.81 -20.16
N GLY A 279 30.81 -10.00 -20.34
CA GLY A 279 31.60 -9.96 -21.58
C GLY A 279 32.86 -10.81 -21.52
N GLY A 280 33.44 -11.01 -20.34
CA GLY A 280 34.70 -11.75 -20.16
C GLY A 280 34.56 -13.27 -20.18
N TYR A 281 33.34 -13.82 -20.06
CA TYR A 281 33.08 -15.26 -20.12
C TYR A 281 32.00 -15.59 -21.17
N PRO A 282 32.38 -15.90 -22.43
CA PRO A 282 31.43 -16.23 -23.49
C PRO A 282 30.41 -17.34 -23.14
N PRO A 283 30.78 -18.42 -22.41
CA PRO A 283 29.81 -19.43 -21.98
C PRO A 283 28.71 -18.88 -21.05
N LEU A 284 29.05 -17.92 -20.18
CA LEU A 284 28.09 -17.28 -19.28
C LEU A 284 27.08 -16.43 -20.08
N ALA A 285 27.57 -15.66 -21.06
CA ALA A 285 26.74 -14.82 -21.91
C ALA A 285 25.74 -15.65 -22.76
N GLY A 286 26.21 -16.78 -23.31
CA GLY A 286 25.36 -17.72 -24.04
C GLY A 286 24.27 -18.33 -23.16
N TRP A 287 24.66 -18.84 -21.99
CA TRP A 287 23.72 -19.43 -21.02
C TRP A 287 22.65 -18.42 -20.55
N LEU A 288 23.05 -17.19 -20.21
CA LEU A 288 22.10 -16.14 -19.81
C LEU A 288 21.11 -15.82 -20.93
N ARG A 289 21.56 -15.75 -22.18
CA ARG A 289 20.67 -15.52 -23.33
C ARG A 289 19.59 -16.59 -23.44
N ASP A 290 19.99 -17.85 -23.39
CA ASP A 290 19.07 -18.99 -23.54
C ASP A 290 18.05 -19.00 -22.39
N ARG A 291 18.50 -18.72 -21.17
CA ARG A 291 17.64 -18.64 -19.99
C ARG A 291 16.69 -17.45 -20.01
N MET A 292 17.14 -16.28 -20.46
CA MET A 292 16.27 -15.11 -20.63
C MET A 292 15.22 -15.35 -21.72
N GLY A 293 15.56 -16.09 -22.79
CA GLY A 293 14.61 -16.52 -23.82
C GLY A 293 13.57 -17.51 -23.28
N ALA A 294 13.99 -18.46 -22.44
CA ALA A 294 13.07 -19.37 -21.76
C ALA A 294 12.12 -18.63 -20.79
N LEU A 295 12.64 -17.66 -20.04
CA LEU A 295 11.85 -16.81 -19.15
C LEU A 295 10.81 -15.99 -19.92
N ALA A 296 11.21 -15.36 -21.03
CA ALA A 296 10.29 -14.58 -21.88
C ALA A 296 9.12 -15.42 -22.40
N ARG A 297 9.39 -16.65 -22.87
CA ARG A 297 8.35 -17.61 -23.31
C ARG A 297 7.42 -18.00 -22.16
N ARG A 298 7.97 -18.35 -20.99
CA ARG A 298 7.17 -18.74 -19.82
C ARG A 298 6.25 -17.60 -19.36
N LEU A 299 6.73 -16.35 -19.37
CA LEU A 299 5.89 -15.20 -19.01
C LEU A 299 4.75 -14.99 -20.02
N ALA A 300 4.99 -15.21 -21.31
CA ALA A 300 3.95 -15.13 -22.33
C ALA A 300 2.90 -16.26 -22.22
N GLU A 301 3.31 -17.47 -21.83
CA GLU A 301 2.39 -18.60 -21.59
C GLU A 301 1.44 -18.35 -20.41
N ILE A 302 1.91 -17.62 -19.38
CA ILE A 302 1.13 -17.29 -18.18
C ILE A 302 0.04 -16.26 -18.46
N ASP A 303 0.27 -15.37 -19.42
CA ASP A 303 -0.66 -14.34 -19.83
C ASP A 303 -0.89 -14.37 -21.35
N PRO A 304 -1.65 -15.36 -21.85
CA PRO A 304 -1.93 -15.50 -23.27
C PRO A 304 -2.77 -14.35 -23.82
N SER A 305 -3.40 -13.54 -22.94
CA SER A 305 -4.19 -12.37 -23.31
C SER A 305 -3.34 -11.15 -23.70
N GLY A 306 -2.03 -11.17 -23.48
CA GLY A 306 -1.13 -10.06 -23.83
C GLY A 306 -1.28 -8.84 -22.92
N ASN A 307 -1.75 -9.02 -21.69
CA ASN A 307 -1.85 -7.97 -20.68
C ASN A 307 -0.52 -7.69 -19.96
N SER A 308 0.56 -8.36 -20.34
CA SER A 308 1.90 -8.19 -19.82
C SER A 308 2.92 -8.25 -20.93
N ARG A 309 4.03 -7.54 -20.74
CA ARG A 309 5.11 -7.44 -21.72
C ARG A 309 6.44 -7.51 -21.01
N PHE A 310 7.17 -8.59 -21.23
CA PHE A 310 8.58 -8.69 -20.86
C PHE A 310 9.41 -8.15 -22.02
N VAL A 311 10.28 -7.19 -21.75
CA VAL A 311 11.11 -6.54 -22.78
C VAL A 311 12.56 -6.46 -22.31
N VAL A 312 13.48 -6.97 -23.13
CA VAL A 312 14.93 -6.85 -22.91
C VAL A 312 15.42 -5.54 -23.52
N LEU A 313 15.97 -4.67 -22.68
CA LEU A 313 16.48 -3.36 -23.06
C LEU A 313 17.96 -3.42 -23.46
N GLU A 314 18.74 -4.22 -22.75
CA GLU A 314 20.17 -4.44 -22.99
C GLU A 314 20.50 -5.92 -22.72
N ASP A 315 21.26 -6.57 -23.61
CA ASP A 315 21.56 -8.01 -23.54
C ASP A 315 23.00 -8.33 -23.14
N GLY A 316 23.65 -7.41 -22.41
CA GLY A 316 24.93 -7.62 -21.73
C GLY A 316 26.16 -7.82 -22.63
N ARG A 317 26.01 -8.03 -23.95
CA ARG A 317 27.10 -8.32 -24.90
C ARG A 317 28.12 -7.16 -25.00
N ASP A 318 27.64 -5.92 -24.94
CA ASP A 318 28.47 -4.69 -24.97
C ASP A 318 28.83 -4.15 -23.56
N GLY A 319 28.34 -4.82 -22.51
CA GLY A 319 28.99 -4.88 -21.19
C GLY A 319 29.14 -3.61 -20.37
N THR A 320 28.07 -2.89 -20.01
CA THR A 320 28.11 -1.96 -18.86
C THR A 320 26.96 -2.14 -17.87
N GLY A 321 25.74 -2.40 -18.35
CA GLY A 321 24.55 -2.57 -17.51
C GLY A 321 24.11 -4.01 -17.22
N GLY A 322 24.78 -5.02 -17.79
CA GLY A 322 24.35 -6.41 -17.73
C GLY A 322 23.05 -6.67 -18.51
N TRP A 323 22.33 -7.74 -18.17
CA TRP A 323 21.02 -8.02 -18.77
C TRP A 323 19.95 -7.18 -18.11
N THR A 324 19.52 -6.12 -18.78
CA THR A 324 18.47 -5.26 -18.24
C THR A 324 17.15 -5.51 -18.95
N ALA A 325 16.12 -5.88 -18.18
CA ALA A 325 14.78 -6.15 -18.69
C ALA A 325 13.73 -5.34 -17.94
N ARG A 326 12.54 -5.29 -18.52
CA ARG A 326 11.37 -4.62 -17.95
C ARG A 326 10.15 -5.50 -18.11
N LEU A 327 9.37 -5.66 -17.04
CA LEU A 327 8.06 -6.30 -17.08
C LEU A 327 6.99 -5.23 -16.91
N LEU A 328 6.17 -5.04 -17.93
CA LEU A 328 5.03 -4.15 -17.92
C LEU A 328 3.74 -4.95 -17.78
N ILE A 329 2.78 -4.41 -17.04
CA ILE A 329 1.43 -4.97 -16.91
C ILE A 329 0.45 -3.87 -17.33
N ASN A 330 -0.57 -4.24 -18.10
CA ASN A 330 -1.55 -3.34 -18.69
C ASN A 330 -2.17 -2.44 -17.61
N PRO A 331 -1.90 -1.12 -17.63
CA PRO A 331 -2.38 -0.21 -16.59
C PRO A 331 -3.89 0.05 -16.69
N ALA A 332 -4.56 -0.37 -17.76
CA ALA A 332 -6.00 -0.25 -17.93
C ALA A 332 -6.78 -1.41 -17.26
N LEU A 333 -6.09 -2.43 -16.71
CA LEU A 333 -6.76 -3.50 -15.98
C LEU A 333 -7.37 -2.97 -14.67
N PRO A 334 -8.55 -3.47 -14.27
CA PRO A 334 -9.06 -3.23 -12.93
C PRO A 334 -8.05 -3.69 -11.86
N ALA A 335 -7.91 -2.92 -10.77
CA ALA A 335 -6.89 -3.16 -9.76
C ALA A 335 -6.82 -4.63 -9.25
N PRO A 336 -7.94 -5.33 -8.96
CA PRO A 336 -7.88 -6.74 -8.56
C PRO A 336 -7.24 -7.65 -9.62
N ALA A 337 -7.58 -7.44 -10.89
CA ALA A 337 -7.02 -8.21 -12.01
C ALA A 337 -5.53 -7.89 -12.22
N TRP A 338 -5.16 -6.61 -12.10
CA TRP A 338 -3.77 -6.18 -12.19
C TRP A 338 -2.91 -6.83 -11.09
N PHE A 339 -3.37 -6.79 -9.83
CA PHE A 339 -2.60 -7.34 -8.70
C PHE A 339 -2.49 -8.86 -8.76
N ALA A 340 -3.54 -9.55 -9.20
CA ALA A 340 -3.48 -11.01 -9.40
C ALA A 340 -2.46 -11.39 -10.49
N LEU A 341 -2.41 -10.64 -11.59
CA LEU A 341 -1.43 -10.86 -12.66
C LEU A 341 -0.01 -10.52 -12.19
N PHE A 342 0.17 -9.39 -11.49
CA PHE A 342 1.44 -8.99 -10.89
C PHE A 342 1.99 -10.07 -9.95
N GLN A 343 1.16 -10.60 -9.04
CA GLN A 343 1.56 -11.64 -8.10
C GLN A 343 2.11 -12.88 -8.82
N ARG A 344 1.44 -13.34 -9.88
CA ARG A 344 1.88 -14.50 -10.67
C ARG A 344 3.20 -14.23 -11.39
N LEU A 345 3.30 -13.12 -12.11
CA LEU A 345 4.50 -12.77 -12.88
C LEU A 345 5.71 -12.51 -11.96
N HIS A 346 5.49 -11.83 -10.83
CA HIS A 346 6.52 -11.61 -9.80
C HIS A 346 7.05 -12.95 -9.25
N ASN A 347 6.17 -13.87 -8.86
CA ASN A 347 6.58 -15.16 -8.29
C ASN A 347 7.43 -15.97 -9.27
N ILE A 348 7.06 -15.95 -10.55
CA ILE A 348 7.78 -16.65 -11.62
C ILE A 348 9.16 -16.02 -11.87
N LEU A 349 9.24 -14.69 -11.84
CA LEU A 349 10.52 -13.97 -11.90
C LEU A 349 11.42 -14.32 -10.73
N VAL A 350 10.90 -14.33 -9.50
CA VAL A 350 11.68 -14.70 -8.30
C VAL A 350 12.19 -16.14 -8.42
N MET A 351 11.34 -17.10 -8.79
CA MET A 351 11.74 -18.49 -9.00
C MET A 351 12.82 -18.62 -10.08
N ALA A 352 12.68 -17.89 -11.19
CA ALA A 352 13.65 -17.90 -12.28
C ALA A 352 15.02 -17.35 -11.83
N LEU A 353 15.05 -16.22 -11.11
CA LEU A 353 16.31 -15.64 -10.62
C LEU A 353 17.02 -16.56 -9.62
N PHE A 354 16.29 -17.24 -8.74
CA PHE A 354 16.88 -18.25 -7.84
C PHE A 354 17.40 -19.47 -8.60
N ALA A 355 16.71 -19.94 -9.65
CA ALA A 355 17.22 -21.01 -10.50
C ALA A 355 18.53 -20.60 -11.20
N LEU A 356 18.60 -19.38 -11.74
CA LEU A 356 19.82 -18.84 -12.34
C LEU A 356 20.96 -18.74 -11.34
N LYS A 357 20.67 -18.28 -10.12
CA LYS A 357 21.63 -18.23 -9.03
C LYS A 357 22.25 -19.61 -8.73
N LEU A 358 21.44 -20.67 -8.68
CA LEU A 358 21.93 -22.02 -8.43
C LEU A 358 22.81 -22.54 -9.59
N GLU A 359 22.35 -22.37 -10.83
CA GLU A 359 23.10 -22.82 -12.01
C GLU A 359 24.42 -22.06 -12.20
N LEU A 360 24.46 -20.79 -11.81
CA LEU A 360 25.66 -19.95 -11.83
C LEU A 360 26.78 -20.56 -10.98
N TYR A 361 26.47 -21.19 -9.85
CA TYR A 361 27.47 -21.88 -9.03
C TYR A 361 28.21 -22.94 -9.84
N GLY A 362 27.49 -23.80 -10.56
CA GLY A 362 28.09 -24.85 -11.40
C GLY A 362 28.92 -24.30 -12.55
N LEU A 363 28.50 -23.17 -13.13
CA LEU A 363 29.27 -22.47 -14.17
C LEU A 363 30.58 -21.89 -13.62
N LEU A 364 30.53 -21.16 -12.49
CA LEU A 364 31.72 -20.62 -11.84
C LEU A 364 32.68 -21.72 -11.37
N HIS A 365 32.13 -22.86 -10.90
CA HIS A 365 32.93 -24.01 -10.51
C HIS A 365 33.74 -24.58 -11.68
N ARG A 366 33.13 -24.67 -12.88
CA ARG A 366 33.80 -25.16 -14.09
C ARG A 366 34.84 -24.20 -14.64
N LEU A 367 34.68 -22.90 -14.44
CA LEU A 367 35.71 -21.91 -14.79
C LEU A 367 36.97 -22.11 -13.94
N ALA A 368 36.83 -22.59 -12.69
CA ALA A 368 37.93 -22.99 -11.81
C ALA A 368 39.08 -21.95 -11.73
N GLY A 369 38.75 -20.66 -11.64
CA GLY A 369 39.73 -19.58 -11.59
C GLY A 369 40.24 -19.10 -12.96
N ALA A 370 39.65 -19.54 -14.08
CA ALA A 370 39.99 -19.01 -15.40
C ALA A 370 39.77 -17.49 -15.44
N ALA A 371 40.79 -16.76 -15.89
CA ALA A 371 40.71 -15.30 -16.03
C ALA A 371 39.70 -14.93 -17.13
N PRO A 372 38.96 -13.81 -16.98
CA PRO A 372 38.05 -13.32 -18.01
C PRO A 372 38.84 -12.94 -19.29
N ALA A 373 38.30 -13.27 -20.46
CA ALA A 373 38.92 -13.03 -21.75
C ALA A 373 38.82 -11.55 -22.16
N GLY A 374 39.97 -10.93 -22.47
CA GLY A 374 40.03 -9.73 -23.32
C GLY A 374 40.16 -8.38 -22.62
N THR A 375 41.31 -7.75 -22.90
CA THR A 375 41.76 -6.36 -22.68
C THR A 375 40.67 -5.29 -22.55
N LEU A 376 40.67 -4.64 -21.39
CA LEU A 376 40.15 -3.28 -21.23
C LEU A 376 41.08 -2.35 -22.02
N ALA A 377 40.70 -1.99 -23.25
CA ALA A 377 41.24 -0.76 -23.82
C ALA A 377 40.92 0.35 -22.82
N ALA A 378 41.93 1.16 -22.47
CA ALA A 378 41.74 2.39 -21.74
C ALA A 378 41.00 3.39 -22.63
N ASP A 379 39.76 3.08 -23.01
CA ASP A 379 38.86 4.04 -23.61
C ASP A 379 38.49 5.01 -22.49
N GLY A 380 38.98 6.25 -22.67
CA GLY A 380 38.83 7.31 -21.69
C GLY A 380 37.37 7.52 -21.34
N GLY A 381 37.04 7.29 -20.07
CA GLY A 381 35.84 7.83 -19.41
C GLY A 381 34.57 7.81 -20.24
N ASP A 382 34.15 6.63 -20.69
CA ASP A 382 32.87 6.43 -21.37
C ASP A 382 31.72 6.50 -20.34
N ASP A 383 31.22 7.71 -20.11
CA ASP A 383 30.10 8.03 -19.23
C ASP A 383 28.91 8.50 -20.07
N GLY A 384 28.21 7.54 -20.69
CA GLY A 384 26.98 7.78 -21.43
C GLY A 384 25.90 6.78 -21.06
N GLY A 385 24.88 7.22 -20.34
CA GLY A 385 23.60 6.50 -20.24
C GLY A 385 23.03 6.40 -18.84
N GLY A 386 22.12 7.32 -18.53
CA GLY A 386 21.35 7.31 -17.29
C GLY A 386 20.48 6.07 -17.16
N ARG A 387 20.80 5.26 -16.17
CA ARG A 387 19.83 4.72 -15.22
C ARG A 387 20.31 5.17 -13.86
N ALA A 388 19.79 6.29 -13.37
CA ALA A 388 19.87 6.63 -11.96
C ALA A 388 19.06 5.57 -11.19
N GLY A 389 19.67 4.41 -10.93
CA GLY A 389 19.37 3.69 -9.70
C GLY A 389 19.82 4.63 -8.60
N GLY A 390 18.86 5.36 -8.00
CA GLY A 390 19.13 6.07 -6.76
C GLY A 390 19.87 5.11 -5.84
N ARG A 391 21.07 5.50 -5.44
CA ARG A 391 21.81 4.70 -4.48
C ARG A 391 21.07 4.77 -3.16
N ASP A 392 20.55 3.66 -2.71
CA ASP A 392 20.12 3.55 -1.33
C ASP A 392 21.40 3.62 -0.48
N PRO A 393 21.54 4.59 0.46
CA PRO A 393 22.70 4.72 1.32
C PRO A 393 22.92 3.52 2.26
N ALA A 394 22.04 2.53 2.18
CA ALA A 394 22.04 1.29 2.95
C ALA A 394 22.78 0.12 2.27
N GLU A 395 23.20 0.27 1.01
CA GLU A 395 24.03 -0.72 0.33
C GLU A 395 25.48 -0.66 0.81
N GLN A 396 25.84 -1.66 1.63
CA GLN A 396 27.21 -2.17 1.84
C GLN A 396 28.11 -1.34 2.78
N GLY A 397 29.13 -2.01 3.35
CA GLY A 397 30.20 -1.35 4.09
C GLY A 397 30.86 -0.24 3.26
N ARG A 398 31.70 0.60 3.88
CA ARG A 398 32.19 1.91 3.37
C ARG A 398 32.44 2.06 1.85
N ASN A 399 32.80 0.99 1.11
CA ASN A 399 33.03 0.97 -0.36
C ASN A 399 32.57 -0.34 -1.06
N GLY A 400 31.34 -0.81 -0.81
CA GLY A 400 30.79 -1.97 -1.54
C GLY A 400 30.49 -1.66 -3.02
N CYS A 401 30.58 -2.70 -3.85
CA CYS A 401 30.21 -2.67 -5.26
C CYS A 401 29.62 -4.02 -5.71
N ALA A 402 28.95 -4.05 -6.85
CA ALA A 402 28.33 -5.27 -7.37
C ALA A 402 28.40 -5.37 -8.90
N ALA A 403 28.62 -6.59 -9.39
CA ALA A 403 28.37 -6.94 -10.78
C ALA A 403 26.92 -7.36 -10.95
N VAL A 404 26.14 -6.62 -11.72
CA VAL A 404 24.72 -6.91 -11.95
C VAL A 404 24.59 -7.79 -13.18
N LEU A 405 24.20 -9.05 -12.98
CA LEU A 405 24.02 -9.99 -14.08
C LEU A 405 22.68 -9.80 -14.77
N VAL A 406 21.60 -9.73 -13.97
CA VAL A 406 20.23 -9.52 -14.43
C VAL A 406 19.57 -8.44 -13.58
N ASP A 407 18.88 -7.50 -14.23
CA ASP A 407 18.13 -6.42 -13.60
C ASP A 407 16.74 -6.28 -14.25
N VAL A 408 15.69 -6.57 -13.49
CA VAL A 408 14.30 -6.52 -13.95
C VAL A 408 13.54 -5.43 -13.19
N ASP A 409 13.09 -4.42 -13.92
CA ASP A 409 12.22 -3.36 -13.39
C ASP A 409 10.73 -3.72 -13.65
N ILE A 410 9.89 -3.62 -12.63
CA ILE A 410 8.43 -3.79 -12.71
C ILE A 410 7.76 -2.50 -12.21
N PRO A 411 7.23 -1.63 -13.09
CA PRO A 411 6.51 -0.44 -12.67
C PRO A 411 5.29 -0.75 -11.82
N ARG A 412 4.99 0.09 -10.82
CA ARG A 412 3.84 -0.11 -9.91
C ARG A 412 2.52 0.27 -10.58
N HIS A 413 1.44 -0.39 -10.14
CA HIS A 413 0.08 -0.05 -10.55
C HIS A 413 -0.24 1.42 -10.30
N GLY A 414 -0.95 2.04 -11.25
CA GLY A 414 -1.41 3.42 -11.13
C GLY A 414 -0.27 4.45 -11.07
N THR A 415 0.95 4.15 -11.54
CA THR A 415 2.01 5.16 -11.70
C THR A 415 1.98 5.77 -13.09
N LEU A 416 2.48 7.01 -13.24
CA LEU A 416 2.64 7.61 -14.58
C LEU A 416 3.61 6.79 -15.45
N ALA A 417 4.67 6.29 -14.82
CA ALA A 417 5.72 5.53 -15.49
C ALA A 417 5.16 4.29 -16.22
N ILE A 418 4.23 3.55 -15.61
CA ILE A 418 3.63 2.38 -16.26
C ILE A 418 2.73 2.78 -17.44
N GLN A 419 1.99 3.90 -17.34
CA GLN A 419 1.13 4.39 -18.42
C GLN A 419 1.95 4.85 -19.64
N GLN A 420 2.98 5.67 -19.41
CA GLN A 420 3.89 6.14 -20.46
C GLN A 420 4.61 4.98 -21.13
N GLN A 421 5.18 4.06 -20.36
CA GLN A 421 5.91 2.93 -20.90
C GLN A 421 4.98 1.97 -21.65
N TRP A 422 3.81 1.66 -21.10
CA TRP A 422 2.83 0.81 -21.78
C TRP A 422 2.43 1.36 -23.15
N ARG A 423 2.15 2.67 -23.24
CA ARG A 423 1.87 3.36 -24.50
C ARG A 423 3.02 3.21 -25.49
N ARG A 424 4.25 3.54 -25.08
CA ARG A 424 5.44 3.52 -25.95
C ARG A 424 5.80 2.12 -26.45
N PHE A 425 5.49 1.07 -25.69
CA PHE A 425 5.70 -0.32 -26.08
C PHE A 425 4.52 -0.95 -26.83
N THR A 426 3.41 -0.23 -26.99
CA THR A 426 2.26 -0.72 -27.78
C THR A 426 2.55 -0.51 -29.26
N GLY A 427 2.84 -1.60 -29.97
CA GLY A 427 3.05 -1.59 -31.44
C GLY A 427 4.51 -1.49 -31.90
N ASP A 428 5.49 -1.43 -31.00
CA ASP A 428 6.93 -1.28 -31.32
C ASP A 428 7.80 -2.27 -30.51
N ILE A 429 7.39 -3.54 -30.48
CA ILE A 429 8.20 -4.65 -29.92
C ILE A 429 8.42 -5.67 -31.04
N TRP A 430 9.69 -6.00 -31.27
CA TRP A 430 10.09 -7.07 -32.18
C TRP A 430 10.76 -8.22 -31.42
N VAL A 431 10.83 -9.39 -32.05
CA VAL A 431 11.54 -10.55 -31.50
C VAL A 431 12.85 -10.71 -32.26
N GLU A 432 13.97 -10.55 -31.56
CA GLU A 432 15.32 -10.68 -32.09
C GLU A 432 16.05 -11.76 -31.29
N ASP A 433 16.61 -12.77 -31.94
CA ASP A 433 17.20 -13.96 -31.28
C ASP A 433 16.25 -14.65 -30.28
N GLY A 434 14.93 -14.64 -30.54
CA GLY A 434 13.93 -15.19 -29.64
C GLY A 434 13.63 -14.35 -28.39
N LEU A 435 14.19 -13.13 -28.31
CA LEU A 435 13.97 -12.19 -27.19
C LEU A 435 13.15 -10.97 -27.63
N PRO A 436 12.13 -10.58 -26.85
CA PRO A 436 11.37 -9.36 -27.10
C PRO A 436 12.21 -8.12 -26.81
N ARG A 437 12.40 -7.24 -27.79
CA ARG A 437 13.20 -6.01 -27.69
C ARG A 437 12.42 -4.77 -28.09
N PRO A 438 12.79 -3.58 -27.58
CA PRO A 438 12.25 -2.31 -28.08
C PRO A 438 12.59 -2.15 -29.55
N GLY A 439 11.59 -1.79 -30.35
CA GLY A 439 11.77 -1.33 -31.71
C GLY A 439 12.44 0.05 -31.77
N MET A 440 12.65 0.52 -32.99
CA MET A 440 13.54 1.67 -33.22
C MET A 440 12.92 3.00 -32.80
N ALA A 441 11.59 3.15 -32.92
CA ALA A 441 10.91 4.38 -32.50
C ALA A 441 11.07 4.59 -30.99
N TYR A 442 10.89 3.54 -30.18
CA TYR A 442 11.16 3.57 -28.75
C TYR A 442 12.59 3.99 -28.43
N ARG A 443 13.60 3.40 -29.10
CA ARG A 443 15.02 3.70 -28.82
C ARG A 443 15.36 5.16 -29.12
N ILE A 444 14.85 5.71 -30.23
CA ILE A 444 15.06 7.10 -30.61
C ILE A 444 14.39 8.05 -29.62
N THR A 445 13.10 7.84 -29.31
CA THR A 445 12.38 8.66 -28.33
C THR A 445 13.04 8.59 -26.95
N SER A 446 13.44 7.40 -26.49
CA SER A 446 14.11 7.23 -25.20
C SER A 446 15.49 7.90 -25.16
N ALA A 447 16.24 7.91 -26.27
CA ALA A 447 17.51 8.61 -26.35
C ALA A 447 17.32 10.14 -26.35
N LEU A 448 16.32 10.64 -27.08
CA LEU A 448 15.95 12.05 -27.07
C LEU A 448 15.48 12.51 -25.69
N ASP A 449 14.68 11.71 -24.99
CA ASP A 449 14.26 12.00 -23.61
C ASP A 449 15.46 12.10 -22.65
N ALA A 450 16.47 11.24 -22.80
CA ALA A 450 17.69 11.33 -21.99
C ALA A 450 18.45 12.63 -22.25
N VAL A 451 18.52 13.09 -23.50
CA VAL A 451 19.10 14.38 -23.87
C VAL A 451 18.26 15.54 -23.31
N ASN A 452 16.92 15.47 -23.42
CA ASN A 452 16.02 16.50 -22.88
C ASN A 452 16.11 16.59 -21.35
N ALA A 453 16.13 15.46 -20.65
CA ALA A 453 16.30 15.40 -19.20
C ALA A 453 17.65 16.01 -18.77
N LEU A 454 18.71 15.78 -19.54
CA LEU A 454 20.00 16.43 -19.33
C LEU A 454 19.89 17.95 -19.50
N CYS A 455 19.22 18.43 -20.56
CA CYS A 455 19.01 19.87 -20.80
C CYS A 455 18.20 20.54 -19.67
N GLN A 456 17.35 19.79 -18.97
CA GLN A 456 16.57 20.28 -17.82
C GLN A 456 17.31 20.16 -16.48
N SER A 457 18.45 19.45 -16.43
CA SER A 457 19.18 19.20 -15.18
C SER A 457 19.91 20.44 -14.67
N THR A 458 19.78 20.70 -13.36
CA THR A 458 20.49 21.79 -12.68
C THR A 458 21.98 21.51 -12.52
N VAL A 459 22.40 20.25 -12.45
CA VAL A 459 23.81 19.81 -12.33
C VAL A 459 24.07 18.63 -13.29
N PRO A 460 24.29 18.89 -14.58
CA PRO A 460 24.62 17.84 -15.54
C PRO A 460 26.06 17.34 -15.33
N PRO A 461 26.33 16.01 -15.40
CA PRO A 461 27.69 15.49 -15.40
C PRO A 461 28.49 16.04 -16.61
N PRO A 462 29.78 16.42 -16.44
CA PRO A 462 30.55 17.09 -17.49
C PRO A 462 30.72 16.29 -18.79
N SER A 463 30.69 14.96 -18.72
CA SER A 463 30.86 14.01 -19.84
C SER A 463 29.55 13.51 -20.45
N ALA A 464 28.40 13.74 -19.81
CA ALA A 464 27.14 13.12 -20.21
C ALA A 464 26.54 13.72 -21.50
N ALA A 465 26.69 15.04 -21.71
CA ALA A 465 26.09 15.71 -22.86
C ALA A 465 26.65 15.22 -24.20
N PRO A 466 27.98 15.17 -24.38
CA PRO A 466 28.55 14.72 -25.63
C PRO A 466 28.18 13.26 -25.97
N ALA A 467 28.23 12.37 -24.98
CA ALA A 467 27.96 10.95 -25.16
C ALA A 467 26.49 10.68 -25.54
N LEU A 468 25.52 11.35 -24.89
CA LEU A 468 24.10 11.16 -25.18
C LEU A 468 23.73 11.68 -26.58
N ILE A 469 24.30 12.83 -26.99
CA ILE A 469 24.08 13.39 -28.33
C ILE A 469 24.74 12.51 -29.40
N ALA A 470 25.95 12.02 -29.17
CA ALA A 470 26.62 11.08 -30.08
C ALA A 470 25.84 9.77 -30.23
N ARG A 471 25.28 9.23 -29.13
CA ARG A 471 24.41 8.05 -29.15
C ARG A 471 23.14 8.29 -29.96
N LEU A 472 22.48 9.44 -29.76
CA LEU A 472 21.29 9.82 -30.53
C LEU A 472 21.63 9.96 -32.02
N HIS A 473 22.76 10.60 -32.36
CA HIS A 473 23.25 10.67 -33.72
C HIS A 473 23.50 9.28 -34.31
N GLY A 474 24.17 8.36 -33.59
CA GLY A 474 24.40 6.99 -34.05
C GLY A 474 23.12 6.22 -34.35
N LEU A 475 22.10 6.36 -33.49
CA LEU A 475 20.77 5.77 -33.73
C LEU A 475 20.12 6.37 -34.98
N LEU A 476 20.20 7.68 -35.18
CA LEU A 476 19.57 8.35 -36.31
C LEU A 476 20.32 8.16 -37.63
N ALA A 477 21.64 8.06 -37.61
CA ALA A 477 22.48 7.95 -38.80
C ALA A 477 22.49 6.52 -39.37
N ASN A 478 22.57 5.50 -38.51
CA ASN A 478 22.72 4.09 -38.90
C ASN A 478 21.40 3.37 -39.22
N GLN A 479 20.36 4.11 -39.63
CA GLN A 479 19.09 3.53 -40.06
C GLN A 479 19.20 2.94 -41.47
N ASP A 480 19.02 1.62 -41.61
CA ASP A 480 18.86 0.90 -42.87
C ASP A 480 17.40 0.86 -43.37
N LYS A 481 17.13 0.18 -44.49
CA LYS A 481 15.77 0.06 -45.06
C LYS A 481 14.78 -0.67 -44.15
N ALA A 482 15.24 -1.59 -43.28
CA ALA A 482 14.40 -2.34 -42.36
C ALA A 482 14.09 -1.55 -41.07
N THR A 483 14.94 -0.59 -40.71
CA THR A 483 14.78 0.29 -39.54
C THR A 483 14.13 1.64 -39.88
N ALA A 484 14.11 2.02 -41.16
CA ALA A 484 13.35 3.17 -41.69
C ALA A 484 11.84 3.14 -41.33
N ASP A 485 11.29 1.95 -41.08
CA ASP A 485 9.91 1.75 -40.63
C ASP A 485 9.62 2.42 -39.28
N GLY A 486 10.62 2.57 -38.40
CA GLY A 486 10.45 3.23 -37.10
C GLY A 486 10.13 4.72 -37.24
N ILE A 487 10.90 5.45 -38.06
CA ILE A 487 10.61 6.87 -38.33
C ILE A 487 9.33 7.02 -39.16
N ALA A 488 9.05 6.11 -40.09
CA ALA A 488 7.78 6.10 -40.82
C ALA A 488 6.57 5.92 -39.88
N ALA A 489 6.68 5.04 -38.88
CA ALA A 489 5.66 4.86 -37.84
C ALA A 489 5.47 6.12 -36.98
N ILE A 490 6.55 6.84 -36.63
CA ILE A 490 6.45 8.13 -35.94
C ILE A 490 5.74 9.15 -36.86
N ARG A 491 6.17 9.27 -38.11
CA ARG A 491 5.57 10.19 -39.09
C ARG A 491 4.08 9.92 -39.30
N ALA A 492 3.67 8.65 -39.32
CA ALA A 492 2.27 8.24 -39.46
C ALA A 492 1.37 8.66 -38.28
N ARG A 493 1.95 8.98 -37.12
CA ARG A 493 1.20 9.54 -35.97
C ARG A 493 0.88 11.02 -36.13
N ILE A 494 1.49 11.71 -37.09
CA ILE A 494 1.07 13.05 -37.51
C ILE A 494 -0.13 12.89 -38.44
N ARG A 495 -1.32 13.27 -37.96
CA ARG A 495 -2.57 13.17 -38.73
C ARG A 495 -2.43 13.83 -40.12
N GLU A 496 -2.95 13.17 -41.14
CA GLU A 496 -2.93 13.67 -42.51
C GLU A 496 -3.52 15.09 -42.60
N GLY A 497 -2.85 15.98 -43.33
CA GLY A 497 -3.26 17.37 -43.51
C GLY A 497 -2.97 18.32 -42.34
N MET A 498 -2.42 17.84 -41.21
CA MET A 498 -2.16 18.68 -40.03
C MET A 498 -0.94 19.61 -40.19
N ALA A 499 0.19 19.07 -40.66
CA ALA A 499 1.44 19.83 -40.80
C ALA A 499 2.18 19.56 -42.14
N PRO A 500 1.49 19.70 -43.29
CA PRO A 500 2.05 19.37 -44.60
C PRO A 500 3.23 20.28 -45.00
N LEU A 501 3.22 21.57 -44.64
CA LEU A 501 4.31 22.50 -45.00
C LEU A 501 5.57 22.18 -44.21
N SER A 502 5.43 21.87 -42.92
CA SER A 502 6.52 21.51 -42.02
C SER A 502 7.20 20.22 -42.46
N LEU A 503 6.41 19.19 -42.78
CA LEU A 503 6.93 17.93 -43.31
C LEU A 503 7.70 18.14 -44.63
N LYS A 504 7.16 18.96 -45.53
CA LYS A 504 7.84 19.29 -46.80
C LYS A 504 9.15 20.06 -46.57
N ALA A 505 9.17 21.00 -45.62
CA ALA A 505 10.37 21.74 -45.27
C ALA A 505 11.45 20.84 -44.66
N ILE A 506 11.05 19.90 -43.79
CA ILE A 506 11.95 18.88 -43.23
C ILE A 506 12.50 18.00 -44.36
N ASP A 507 11.66 17.49 -45.26
CA ASP A 507 12.08 16.60 -46.35
C ASP A 507 13.15 17.23 -47.26
N GLY A 508 13.16 18.57 -47.36
CA GLY A 508 14.13 19.37 -48.12
C GLY A 508 15.51 19.55 -47.48
N LEU A 509 15.73 19.12 -46.23
CA LEU A 509 17.05 19.20 -45.58
C LEU A 509 18.01 18.14 -46.13
N ALA A 510 19.30 18.50 -46.23
CA ALA A 510 20.33 17.61 -46.76
C ALA A 510 20.70 16.46 -45.81
N ASP A 511 20.77 16.73 -44.50
CA ASP A 511 21.18 15.74 -43.49
C ASP A 511 20.03 14.78 -43.14
N GLY A 512 20.22 13.48 -43.41
CA GLY A 512 19.24 12.44 -43.13
C GLY A 512 18.93 12.24 -41.63
N ALA A 513 19.92 12.38 -40.75
CA ALA A 513 19.74 12.22 -39.31
C ALA A 513 18.96 13.41 -38.72
N VAL A 514 19.24 14.63 -39.19
CA VAL A 514 18.49 15.84 -38.81
C VAL A 514 17.03 15.75 -39.26
N ARG A 515 16.76 15.30 -40.51
CA ARG A 515 15.39 15.09 -40.99
C ARG A 515 14.58 14.18 -40.10
N ARG A 516 15.18 13.06 -39.69
CA ARG A 516 14.55 12.07 -38.81
C ARG A 516 14.26 12.68 -37.45
N LEU A 517 15.22 13.37 -36.85
CA LEU A 517 15.04 14.01 -35.55
C LEU A 517 13.94 15.09 -35.58
N LEU A 518 13.96 15.99 -36.56
CA LEU A 518 12.93 17.04 -36.67
C LEU A 518 11.53 16.46 -36.96
N THR A 519 11.44 15.30 -37.60
CA THR A 519 10.16 14.56 -37.72
C THR A 519 9.64 14.12 -36.34
N VAL A 520 10.52 13.60 -35.48
CA VAL A 520 10.16 13.25 -34.09
C VAL A 520 9.77 14.50 -33.30
N THR A 521 10.53 15.58 -33.39
CA THR A 521 10.22 16.85 -32.71
C THR A 521 8.87 17.41 -33.16
N LEU A 522 8.57 17.38 -34.46
CA LEU A 522 7.29 17.83 -35.01
C LEU A 522 6.14 16.97 -34.45
N GLU A 523 6.29 15.64 -34.45
CA GLU A 523 5.28 14.73 -33.91
C GLU A 523 5.01 14.98 -32.41
N GLN A 524 6.06 15.09 -31.60
CA GLN A 524 5.95 15.37 -30.17
C GLN A 524 5.28 16.73 -29.92
N THR A 525 5.56 17.74 -30.75
CA THR A 525 4.94 19.07 -30.67
C THR A 525 3.45 19.00 -31.05
N CYS A 526 3.12 18.33 -32.15
CA CYS A 526 1.74 18.15 -32.59
C CYS A 526 0.87 17.45 -31.53
N GLN A 527 1.40 16.41 -30.89
CA GLN A 527 0.70 15.70 -29.81
C GLN A 527 0.65 16.53 -28.52
N GLY A 528 1.79 17.03 -28.04
CA GLY A 528 1.88 17.72 -26.75
C GLY A 528 1.05 19.01 -26.67
N TYR A 529 0.88 19.71 -27.80
CA TYR A 529 0.08 20.94 -27.88
C TYR A 529 -1.33 20.72 -28.43
N GLY A 530 -1.76 19.46 -28.65
CA GLY A 530 -3.11 19.16 -29.10
C GLY A 530 -3.46 19.75 -30.47
N LEU A 531 -2.51 19.86 -31.41
CA LEU A 531 -2.75 20.49 -32.71
C LEU A 531 -3.80 19.73 -33.56
N ALA A 532 -4.07 18.47 -33.22
CA ALA A 532 -5.14 17.69 -33.85
C ALA A 532 -6.55 18.21 -33.51
N THR A 533 -6.73 18.93 -32.40
CA THR A 533 -8.02 19.47 -31.95
C THR A 533 -8.16 20.96 -32.27
N ASP A 534 -7.08 21.75 -32.24
CA ASP A 534 -7.07 23.18 -32.60
C ASP A 534 -6.50 23.39 -34.01
N THR A 535 -7.36 23.21 -35.03
CA THR A 535 -6.96 23.27 -36.44
C THR A 535 -6.48 24.66 -36.90
N ALA A 536 -6.95 25.73 -36.24
CA ALA A 536 -6.52 27.10 -36.57
C ALA A 536 -5.11 27.36 -36.05
N LEU A 537 -4.80 26.93 -34.82
CA LEU A 537 -3.43 26.96 -34.30
C LEU A 537 -2.52 26.04 -35.12
N ALA A 538 -2.98 24.85 -35.50
CA ALA A 538 -2.21 23.90 -36.31
C ALA A 538 -1.77 24.51 -37.64
N ALA A 539 -2.68 25.17 -38.36
CA ALA A 539 -2.36 25.83 -39.64
C ALA A 539 -1.37 27.00 -39.48
N ALA A 540 -1.52 27.82 -38.43
CA ALA A 540 -0.61 28.91 -38.15
C ALA A 540 0.78 28.40 -37.74
N PHE A 541 0.82 27.35 -36.92
CA PHE A 541 2.05 26.67 -36.52
C PHE A 541 2.76 26.04 -37.73
N ASP A 542 2.04 25.35 -38.61
CA ASP A 542 2.61 24.67 -39.77
C ASP A 542 3.36 25.64 -40.69
N GLY A 543 2.76 26.78 -41.01
CA GLY A 543 3.40 27.82 -41.81
C GLY A 543 4.61 28.44 -41.11
N TRP A 544 4.50 28.71 -39.80
CA TRP A 544 5.59 29.28 -39.00
C TRP A 544 6.77 28.32 -38.87
N PHE A 545 6.53 27.06 -38.51
CA PHE A 545 7.57 26.05 -38.31
C PHE A 545 8.30 25.77 -39.62
N ALA A 546 7.56 25.57 -40.72
CA ALA A 546 8.13 25.37 -42.05
C ALA A 546 9.07 26.50 -42.48
N ALA A 547 8.75 27.75 -42.14
CA ALA A 547 9.60 28.91 -42.46
C ALA A 547 10.89 28.98 -41.62
N LYS A 548 10.93 28.33 -40.46
CA LYS A 548 12.09 28.33 -39.54
C LYS A 548 13.01 27.12 -39.73
N VAL A 549 12.50 26.01 -40.23
CA VAL A 549 13.27 24.78 -40.48
C VAL A 549 14.57 25.01 -41.26
N PRO A 550 14.63 25.81 -42.35
CA PRO A 550 15.89 26.02 -43.08
C PRO A 550 17.00 26.69 -42.26
N GLY A 551 16.66 27.44 -41.21
CA GLY A 551 17.59 28.15 -40.32
C GLY A 551 17.64 27.55 -38.91
N TYR A 552 17.36 26.26 -38.75
CA TYR A 552 17.22 25.61 -37.43
C TYR A 552 18.46 25.80 -36.54
N ALA A 553 19.67 25.76 -37.12
CA ALA A 553 20.92 25.85 -36.38
C ALA A 553 21.13 27.22 -35.72
N ASP A 554 20.69 28.30 -36.39
CA ASP A 554 20.79 29.67 -35.85
C ASP A 554 19.79 29.94 -34.71
N LEU A 555 18.76 29.09 -34.59
CA LEU A 555 17.68 29.21 -33.61
C LEU A 555 17.84 28.25 -32.43
N THR A 556 18.98 27.58 -32.32
CA THR A 556 19.28 26.64 -31.23
C THR A 556 19.23 27.31 -29.85
N ALA A 557 18.49 26.73 -28.90
CA ALA A 557 18.37 27.22 -27.53
C ALA A 557 18.94 26.24 -26.49
N LEU A 558 20.07 25.59 -26.80
CA LEU A 558 20.72 24.69 -25.84
C LEU A 558 21.13 25.44 -24.56
N PRO A 559 20.96 24.82 -23.36
CA PRO A 559 21.41 25.41 -22.11
C PRO A 559 22.93 25.66 -22.09
N ALA A 560 23.36 26.78 -21.51
CA ALA A 560 24.77 27.19 -21.47
C ALA A 560 25.73 26.11 -20.95
N LYS A 561 25.30 25.29 -19.98
CA LYS A 561 26.09 24.18 -19.44
C LYS A 561 26.29 23.05 -20.46
N VAL A 562 25.25 22.72 -21.22
CA VAL A 562 25.31 21.71 -22.30
C VAL A 562 26.20 22.22 -23.42
N SER A 563 26.03 23.47 -23.85
CA SER A 563 26.90 24.10 -24.84
C SER A 563 28.37 24.16 -24.39
N GLY A 564 28.63 24.43 -23.11
CA GLY A 564 29.97 24.40 -22.52
C GLY A 564 30.61 23.00 -22.53
N ALA A 565 29.83 21.95 -22.20
CA ALA A 565 30.31 20.57 -22.26
C ALA A 565 30.63 20.12 -23.69
N ILE A 566 29.79 20.50 -24.66
CA ILE A 566 30.02 20.26 -26.09
C ILE A 566 31.30 20.96 -26.55
N ARG A 567 31.49 22.23 -26.16
CA ARG A 567 32.71 22.98 -26.48
C ARG A 567 33.96 22.30 -25.92
N ALA A 568 33.93 21.88 -24.66
CA ALA A 568 35.05 21.16 -24.05
C ALA A 568 35.34 19.82 -24.74
N ALA A 569 34.33 19.10 -25.24
CA ALA A 569 34.53 17.89 -26.03
C ALA A 569 35.15 18.20 -27.40
N LYS A 570 34.72 19.28 -28.05
CA LYS A 570 35.27 19.78 -29.31
C LYS A 570 36.74 20.16 -29.16
N ASP A 571 37.09 20.88 -28.10
CA ASP A 571 38.47 21.29 -27.79
C ASP A 571 39.40 20.07 -27.56
N ARG A 572 38.84 18.94 -27.11
CA ARG A 572 39.55 17.67 -26.93
C ARG A 572 39.56 16.76 -28.17
N GLY A 573 38.99 17.19 -29.30
CA GLY A 573 38.90 16.40 -30.53
C GLY A 573 37.91 15.22 -30.46
N ALA A 574 37.07 15.15 -29.44
CA ALA A 574 36.10 14.07 -29.23
C ALA A 574 34.68 14.43 -29.71
N TRP A 575 34.58 15.23 -30.79
CA TRP A 575 33.31 15.76 -31.31
C TRP A 575 33.27 15.73 -32.84
N SER A 576 32.18 15.24 -33.42
CA SER A 576 31.98 15.16 -34.88
C SER A 576 30.98 16.20 -35.38
N ASP A 577 31.09 16.59 -36.65
CA ASP A 577 30.17 17.56 -37.27
C ASP A 577 28.73 17.05 -37.29
N GLY A 578 28.52 15.75 -37.50
CA GLY A 578 27.19 15.12 -37.43
C GLY A 578 26.58 15.17 -36.02
N ALA A 579 27.38 15.01 -34.96
CA ALA A 579 26.91 15.22 -33.58
C ALA A 579 26.58 16.70 -33.31
N GLY A 580 27.31 17.63 -33.94
CA GLY A 580 27.00 19.07 -33.92
C GLY A 580 25.63 19.38 -34.52
N ALA A 581 25.35 18.89 -35.73
CA ALA A 581 24.07 19.11 -36.40
C ALA A 581 22.87 18.57 -35.60
N ILE A 582 23.05 17.43 -34.92
CA ILE A 582 22.03 16.87 -34.01
C ILE A 582 21.86 17.72 -32.75
N ALA A 583 22.94 18.23 -32.15
CA ALA A 583 22.86 19.13 -31.01
C ALA A 583 22.05 20.40 -31.36
N ASP A 584 22.31 20.98 -32.53
CA ASP A 584 21.59 22.15 -33.04
C ASP A 584 20.11 21.86 -33.27
N ALA A 585 19.78 20.70 -33.84
CA ALA A 585 18.39 20.26 -34.05
C ALA A 585 17.64 20.01 -32.72
N VAL A 586 18.31 19.43 -31.71
CA VAL A 586 17.76 19.32 -30.35
C VAL A 586 17.47 20.70 -29.77
N GLY A 587 18.43 21.62 -29.86
CA GLY A 587 18.27 22.99 -29.38
C GLY A 587 17.16 23.75 -30.12
N PHE A 588 16.97 23.51 -31.41
CA PHE A 588 15.84 24.03 -32.18
C PHE A 588 14.49 23.50 -31.65
N GLY A 589 14.40 22.21 -31.34
CA GLY A 589 13.20 21.64 -30.72
C GLY A 589 12.85 22.23 -29.36
N LEU A 590 13.87 22.52 -28.53
CA LEU A 590 13.70 23.25 -27.27
C LEU A 590 13.18 24.67 -27.52
N TRP A 591 13.76 25.38 -28.48
CA TRP A 591 13.32 26.73 -28.86
C TRP A 591 11.87 26.77 -29.35
N VAL A 592 11.47 25.81 -30.20
CA VAL A 592 10.08 25.66 -30.65
C VAL A 592 9.14 25.46 -29.47
N SER A 593 9.50 24.57 -28.54
CA SER A 593 8.69 24.29 -27.35
C SER A 593 8.56 25.53 -26.46
N MET A 594 9.65 26.25 -26.18
CA MET A 594 9.59 27.53 -25.44
C MET A 594 8.70 28.58 -26.11
N THR A 595 8.74 28.65 -27.45
CA THR A 595 7.91 29.57 -28.21
C THR A 595 6.43 29.21 -28.11
N MET A 596 6.11 27.92 -28.16
CA MET A 596 4.75 27.41 -27.97
C MET A 596 4.23 27.65 -26.54
N GLU A 597 5.04 27.41 -25.51
CA GLU A 597 4.66 27.73 -24.11
C GLU A 597 4.39 29.23 -23.94
N SER A 598 5.26 30.10 -24.49
CA SER A 598 5.06 31.55 -24.44
C SER A 598 3.77 31.97 -25.16
N HIS A 599 3.48 31.35 -26.30
CA HIS A 599 2.24 31.59 -27.03
C HIS A 599 1.01 31.17 -26.21
N LEU A 600 1.02 29.99 -25.58
CA LEU A 600 -0.09 29.53 -24.74
C LEU A 600 -0.34 30.46 -23.56
N ALA A 601 0.71 30.93 -22.88
CA ALA A 601 0.58 31.90 -21.79
C ALA A 601 -0.07 33.22 -22.26
N LYS A 602 0.36 33.75 -23.43
CA LYS A 602 -0.26 34.94 -24.04
C LYS A 602 -1.71 34.70 -24.43
N ARG A 603 -2.02 33.54 -25.01
CA ARG A 603 -3.39 33.15 -25.36
C ARG A 603 -4.27 33.10 -24.12
N ALA A 604 -3.79 32.50 -23.02
CA ALA A 604 -4.52 32.41 -21.75
C ALA A 604 -4.76 33.79 -21.15
N SER A 605 -3.75 34.66 -21.13
CA SER A 605 -3.90 36.05 -20.67
C SER A 605 -4.88 36.85 -21.54
N SER A 606 -4.81 36.68 -22.86
CA SER A 606 -5.72 37.33 -23.80
C SER A 606 -7.16 36.83 -23.66
N LEU A 607 -7.36 35.53 -23.42
CA LEU A 607 -8.65 34.92 -23.09
C LEU A 607 -9.25 35.60 -21.87
N ARG A 608 -8.48 35.67 -20.79
CA ARG A 608 -8.90 36.27 -19.53
C ARG A 608 -9.28 37.74 -19.66
N ALA A 609 -8.44 38.50 -20.36
CA ALA A 609 -8.70 39.92 -20.62
C ALA A 609 -9.91 40.18 -21.52
N SER A 610 -10.20 39.29 -22.48
CA SER A 610 -11.31 39.45 -23.43
C SER A 610 -12.66 39.06 -22.82
N LEU A 611 -12.65 38.23 -21.78
CA LEU A 611 -13.81 37.79 -21.03
C LEU A 611 -14.01 38.71 -19.81
N CYS A 612 -14.38 39.98 -20.01
CA CYS A 612 -14.76 40.84 -18.89
C CYS A 612 -15.91 40.18 -18.11
N ASP A 613 -15.64 39.81 -16.85
CA ASP A 613 -16.51 38.99 -15.98
C ASP A 613 -16.59 37.51 -16.42
N GLU A 614 -15.43 36.83 -16.50
CA GLU A 614 -15.29 35.40 -16.81
C GLU A 614 -16.31 34.51 -16.09
N ASP A 615 -16.50 34.79 -14.79
CA ASP A 615 -17.47 34.12 -13.94
C ASP A 615 -18.89 34.29 -14.46
N GLU A 616 -19.27 35.47 -14.94
CA GLU A 616 -20.59 35.75 -15.47
C GLU A 616 -20.82 35.08 -16.83
N LEU A 617 -19.80 35.02 -17.70
CA LEU A 617 -19.89 34.31 -18.98
C LEU A 617 -20.09 32.81 -18.75
N LEU A 618 -19.27 32.21 -17.88
CA LEU A 618 -19.31 30.78 -17.57
C LEU A 618 -20.60 30.42 -16.81
N ARG A 619 -21.01 31.23 -15.81
CA ARG A 619 -22.29 31.06 -15.11
C ARG A 619 -23.46 31.13 -16.07
N ARG A 620 -23.43 32.05 -17.05
CA ARG A 620 -24.51 32.17 -18.05
C ARG A 620 -24.49 31.04 -19.07
N LEU A 621 -23.33 30.60 -19.55
CA LEU A 621 -23.24 29.43 -20.42
C LEU A 621 -23.78 28.19 -19.70
N ILE A 622 -23.39 27.99 -18.44
CA ILE A 622 -23.87 26.88 -17.60
C ILE A 622 -25.37 27.00 -17.31
N ALA A 623 -25.87 28.20 -17.01
CA ALA A 623 -27.30 28.45 -16.78
C ALA A 623 -28.15 28.31 -18.07
N LEU A 624 -27.61 28.69 -19.23
CA LEU A 624 -28.24 28.49 -20.54
C LEU A 624 -28.37 27.00 -20.87
N LEU A 625 -27.39 26.21 -20.44
CA LEU A 625 -27.33 24.75 -20.60
C LEU A 625 -28.07 24.00 -19.49
N ALA A 626 -28.63 24.71 -18.50
CA ALA A 626 -29.51 24.13 -17.50
C ALA A 626 -30.79 23.60 -18.19
N PRO A 627 -31.35 22.48 -17.70
CA PRO A 627 -32.35 21.70 -18.42
C PRO A 627 -33.57 22.52 -18.85
N THR A 628 -33.72 22.75 -20.15
CA THR A 628 -34.95 23.25 -20.78
C THR A 628 -35.45 22.24 -21.82
N GLY A 629 -36.73 21.88 -21.76
CA GLY A 629 -37.37 21.01 -22.76
C GLY A 629 -36.76 19.60 -22.88
N THR A 630 -36.39 19.19 -24.10
CA THR A 630 -35.87 17.84 -24.44
C THR A 630 -34.55 17.46 -23.75
N LEU A 631 -33.88 18.41 -23.12
CA LEU A 631 -32.63 18.23 -22.35
C LEU A 631 -32.88 17.99 -20.85
N ALA A 632 -34.14 17.95 -20.40
CA ALA A 632 -34.50 17.97 -18.97
C ALA A 632 -34.69 16.62 -18.29
N ASP A 633 -34.87 15.51 -19.03
CA ASP A 633 -35.20 14.22 -18.41
C ASP A 633 -34.45 13.00 -18.99
N PRO A 634 -33.47 12.44 -18.25
CA PRO A 634 -32.74 13.08 -17.15
C PRO A 634 -31.96 14.31 -17.65
N ALA A 635 -31.66 15.24 -16.75
CA ALA A 635 -30.97 16.48 -17.08
C ALA A 635 -29.54 16.22 -17.56
N ILE A 636 -29.11 16.98 -18.59
CA ILE A 636 -27.70 17.06 -18.97
C ILE A 636 -27.01 18.06 -18.04
N GLN A 637 -25.90 17.65 -17.42
CA GLN A 637 -25.16 18.49 -16.50
C GLN A 637 -23.91 19.06 -17.21
N PRO A 638 -23.82 20.39 -17.43
CA PRO A 638 -22.58 21.02 -17.87
C PRO A 638 -21.55 21.04 -16.74
N VAL A 639 -20.30 20.71 -17.06
CA VAL A 639 -19.15 20.68 -16.13
C VAL A 639 -17.93 21.28 -16.83
N ILE A 640 -17.23 22.20 -16.19
CA ILE A 640 -15.95 22.73 -16.70
C ILE A 640 -14.87 21.68 -16.47
N ASP A 641 -14.12 21.33 -17.51
CA ASP A 641 -13.15 20.24 -17.51
C ASP A 641 -11.75 20.69 -17.98
N GLY A 642 -10.79 19.77 -17.92
CA GLY A 642 -9.46 19.93 -18.53
C GLY A 642 -8.57 20.99 -17.85
N PRO A 643 -7.68 21.65 -18.62
CA PRO A 643 -6.72 22.61 -18.08
C PRO A 643 -7.36 23.81 -17.36
N TRP A 644 -8.57 24.21 -17.77
CA TRP A 644 -9.29 25.32 -17.12
C TRP A 644 -9.86 24.90 -15.77
N ALA A 645 -10.38 23.66 -15.65
CA ALA A 645 -10.79 23.09 -14.36
C ALA A 645 -9.63 23.04 -13.37
N ALA A 646 -8.45 22.60 -13.83
CA ALA A 646 -7.23 22.61 -13.03
C ALA A 646 -6.89 24.02 -12.53
N ALA A 647 -6.94 25.02 -13.41
CA ALA A 647 -6.68 26.41 -13.04
C ALA A 647 -7.69 26.93 -12.00
N LEU A 648 -8.99 26.65 -12.15
CA LEU A 648 -10.03 27.06 -11.20
C LEU A 648 -9.78 26.46 -9.80
N HIS A 649 -9.43 25.17 -9.70
CA HIS A 649 -9.06 24.55 -8.43
C HIS A 649 -7.85 25.21 -7.77
N LEU A 650 -6.82 25.52 -8.57
CA LEU A 650 -5.60 26.16 -8.08
C LEU A 650 -5.85 27.61 -7.65
N ASP A 651 -6.62 28.38 -8.41
CA ASP A 651 -6.95 29.77 -8.10
C ASP A 651 -7.87 29.84 -6.86
N HIS A 652 -8.80 28.89 -6.69
CA HIS A 652 -9.62 28.76 -5.48
C HIS A 652 -8.78 28.45 -4.24
N CYS A 653 -7.84 27.52 -4.36
CA CYS A 653 -6.95 27.16 -3.26
C CYS A 653 -5.87 28.23 -2.99
N TRP A 654 -5.39 28.93 -4.01
CA TRP A 654 -4.34 29.94 -3.94
C TRP A 654 -4.66 31.20 -4.78
N PRO A 655 -5.51 32.11 -4.27
CA PRO A 655 -5.94 33.31 -5.00
C PRO A 655 -4.82 34.29 -5.39
N ARG A 656 -3.61 34.11 -4.82
CA ARG A 656 -2.42 34.94 -5.09
C ARG A 656 -1.30 34.19 -5.82
N GLY A 657 -1.53 32.93 -6.22
CA GLY A 657 -0.49 32.04 -6.74
C GLY A 657 -0.15 32.23 -8.21
N GLY A 658 -1.00 32.90 -9.01
CA GLY A 658 -0.77 33.09 -10.45
C GLY A 658 -0.84 31.80 -11.28
N TYR A 659 -1.33 30.69 -10.71
CA TYR A 659 -1.36 29.38 -11.37
C TYR A 659 -2.28 29.35 -12.60
N GLY A 660 -3.25 30.25 -12.66
CA GLY A 660 -4.13 30.40 -13.80
C GLY A 660 -3.52 30.94 -15.10
N GLU A 661 -2.30 31.50 -15.09
CA GLU A 661 -1.70 32.15 -16.27
C GLU A 661 -1.42 31.20 -17.45
N SER A 662 -1.50 29.87 -17.24
CA SER A 662 -1.13 28.84 -18.23
C SER A 662 -2.31 28.00 -18.74
N ALA A 663 -3.55 28.36 -18.46
CA ALA A 663 -4.72 27.55 -18.85
C ALA A 663 -5.00 27.61 -20.37
N ALA A 664 -5.19 26.44 -20.98
CA ALA A 664 -5.62 26.28 -22.38
C ALA A 664 -7.14 26.63 -22.53
N PRO A 665 -7.77 26.59 -23.72
CA PRO A 665 -9.15 27.07 -23.87
C PRO A 665 -10.14 26.36 -22.93
N VAL A 666 -11.26 27.02 -22.63
CA VAL A 666 -12.27 26.47 -21.70
C VAL A 666 -12.91 25.24 -22.31
N ASP A 667 -12.82 24.09 -21.64
CA ASP A 667 -13.52 22.88 -22.06
C ASP A 667 -14.75 22.66 -21.17
N ILE A 668 -15.93 22.55 -21.80
CA ILE A 668 -17.21 22.28 -21.12
C ILE A 668 -17.68 20.88 -21.54
N LEU A 669 -17.76 19.99 -20.56
CA LEU A 669 -18.28 18.65 -20.70
C LEU A 669 -19.77 18.62 -20.38
N LEU A 670 -20.58 18.17 -21.33
CA LEU A 670 -22.02 17.94 -21.17
C LEU A 670 -22.22 16.49 -20.74
N GLN A 671 -22.43 16.25 -19.45
CA GLN A 671 -22.63 14.92 -18.88
C GLN A 671 -24.09 14.48 -19.06
N ASP A 672 -24.31 13.40 -19.79
CA ASP A 672 -25.65 12.84 -20.01
C ASP A 672 -26.01 11.80 -18.94
N GLY A 673 -27.02 12.11 -18.12
CA GLY A 673 -27.59 11.18 -17.13
C GLY A 673 -28.40 10.03 -17.73
N LYS A 674 -28.69 10.03 -19.04
CA LYS A 674 -29.41 8.95 -19.74
C LYS A 674 -28.43 8.08 -20.51
N ALA A 675 -28.31 6.82 -20.11
CA ALA A 675 -27.55 5.86 -20.91
C ALA A 675 -28.16 5.74 -22.33
N GLY A 676 -27.37 6.03 -23.38
CA GLY A 676 -27.70 5.71 -24.76
C GLY A 676 -28.22 6.84 -25.68
N ARG A 677 -28.24 8.12 -25.27
CA ARG A 677 -28.49 9.20 -26.26
C ARG A 677 -27.25 9.40 -27.15
N PRO A 678 -27.42 9.61 -28.47
CA PRO A 678 -26.30 9.94 -29.35
C PRO A 678 -25.71 11.31 -28.99
N PRO A 679 -24.38 11.46 -28.83
CA PRO A 679 -23.72 12.75 -28.59
C PRO A 679 -24.11 13.83 -29.60
N GLY A 680 -24.27 13.45 -30.87
CA GLY A 680 -24.64 14.37 -31.96
C GLY A 680 -25.99 15.06 -31.78
N ASP A 681 -26.96 14.40 -31.15
CA ASP A 681 -28.31 14.95 -30.94
C ASP A 681 -28.30 16.03 -29.86
N ILE A 682 -27.52 15.81 -28.79
CA ILE A 682 -27.31 16.79 -27.72
C ILE A 682 -26.62 18.03 -28.28
N ILE A 683 -25.56 17.84 -29.06
CA ILE A 683 -24.85 18.94 -29.73
C ILE A 683 -25.77 19.71 -30.68
N ALA A 684 -26.64 19.02 -31.43
CA ALA A 684 -27.61 19.65 -32.32
C ALA A 684 -28.63 20.52 -31.57
N ALA A 685 -29.07 20.08 -30.38
CA ALA A 685 -30.01 20.81 -29.55
C ALA A 685 -29.35 22.01 -28.84
N VAL A 686 -28.08 21.90 -28.46
CA VAL A 686 -27.33 22.97 -27.76
C VAL A 686 -26.86 24.08 -28.70
N ALA A 687 -26.49 23.75 -29.94
CA ALA A 687 -25.96 24.71 -30.92
C ALA A 687 -26.81 26.00 -31.08
N PRO A 688 -28.14 25.92 -31.35
CA PRO A 688 -28.95 27.13 -31.54
C PRO A 688 -29.03 28.01 -30.29
N LEU A 689 -29.04 27.41 -29.09
CA LEU A 689 -29.05 28.17 -27.83
C LEU A 689 -27.79 29.03 -27.68
N VAL A 690 -26.63 28.46 -28.00
CA VAL A 690 -25.35 29.16 -27.94
C VAL A 690 -25.25 30.21 -29.05
N GLU A 691 -25.71 29.92 -30.26
CA GLU A 691 -25.74 30.87 -31.39
C GLU A 691 -26.59 32.11 -31.07
N ASP A 692 -27.81 31.91 -30.59
CA ASP A 692 -28.72 33.01 -30.22
C ASP A 692 -28.12 33.89 -29.14
N TRP A 693 -27.50 33.27 -28.12
CA TRP A 693 -26.85 34.00 -27.04
C TRP A 693 -25.60 34.79 -27.51
N LEU A 694 -24.77 34.21 -28.39
CA LEU A 694 -23.60 34.88 -28.96
C LEU A 694 -24.01 36.10 -29.81
N ALA A 695 -25.11 35.96 -30.57
CA ALA A 695 -25.67 37.01 -31.42
C ALA A 695 -26.26 38.17 -30.59
N ALA A 696 -27.03 37.87 -29.55
CA ALA A 696 -27.68 38.87 -28.69
C ALA A 696 -26.70 39.80 -27.96
N ARG A 697 -25.45 39.37 -27.78
CA ARG A 697 -24.44 40.07 -26.98
C ARG A 697 -23.38 40.83 -27.79
N HIS A 698 -23.46 40.80 -29.12
CA HIS A 698 -22.42 41.34 -30.03
C HIS A 698 -20.99 40.90 -29.64
N SER A 699 -20.86 39.63 -29.23
CA SER A 699 -19.77 39.15 -28.39
C SER A 699 -18.38 39.09 -29.04
N GLY A 700 -18.26 39.35 -30.36
CA GLY A 700 -17.00 39.19 -31.11
C GLY A 700 -16.63 37.73 -31.39
N PHE A 701 -17.43 36.77 -30.93
CA PHE A 701 -17.25 35.34 -31.15
C PHE A 701 -18.30 34.77 -32.13
N GLY A 702 -18.01 33.59 -32.66
CA GLY A 702 -18.89 32.80 -33.51
C GLY A 702 -18.84 31.33 -33.12
N LEU A 703 -19.85 30.55 -33.53
CA LEU A 703 -19.91 29.12 -33.27
C LEU A 703 -19.45 28.33 -34.50
N LYS A 704 -18.59 27.34 -34.30
CA LYS A 704 -18.24 26.34 -35.30
C LYS A 704 -18.67 24.96 -34.82
N ARG A 705 -19.33 24.21 -35.69
CA ARG A 705 -19.72 22.82 -35.44
C ARG A 705 -18.71 21.87 -36.09
N GLY A 706 -18.19 20.92 -35.33
CA GLY A 706 -17.24 19.92 -35.80
C GLY A 706 -17.60 18.53 -35.26
N GLY A 707 -18.35 17.75 -36.04
CA GLY A 707 -18.80 16.42 -35.62
C GLY A 707 -19.61 16.47 -34.33
N GLU A 708 -19.14 15.77 -33.29
CA GLU A 708 -19.74 15.68 -31.94
C GLU A 708 -19.25 16.78 -30.97
N ARG A 709 -18.72 17.90 -31.48
CA ARG A 709 -18.24 19.02 -30.67
C ARG A 709 -18.69 20.37 -31.22
N LEU A 710 -18.84 21.35 -30.33
CA LEU A 710 -19.00 22.76 -30.66
C LEU A 710 -17.75 23.53 -30.22
N ALA A 711 -17.33 24.50 -31.02
CA ALA A 711 -16.22 25.39 -30.70
C ALA A 711 -16.68 26.85 -30.83
N ILE A 712 -16.57 27.60 -29.74
CA ILE A 712 -16.74 29.05 -29.74
C ILE A 712 -15.40 29.65 -30.18
N VAL A 713 -15.38 30.40 -31.27
CA VAL A 713 -14.16 30.95 -31.89
C VAL A 713 -14.24 32.46 -32.04
N TRP A 714 -13.11 33.16 -32.07
CA TRP A 714 -13.12 34.59 -32.38
C TRP A 714 -13.47 34.81 -33.86
N ASN A 715 -14.28 35.84 -34.13
CA ASN A 715 -14.65 36.22 -35.49
C ASN A 715 -13.47 36.82 -36.26
N ALA A 716 -12.66 37.65 -35.58
CA ALA A 716 -11.46 38.28 -36.14
C ALA A 716 -10.20 37.46 -35.84
N GLU A 717 -9.21 37.55 -36.74
CA GLU A 717 -7.87 37.08 -36.42
C GLU A 717 -7.26 37.94 -35.32
N THR A 718 -6.65 37.29 -34.34
CA THR A 718 -5.96 37.93 -33.23
C THR A 718 -4.46 37.67 -33.34
N GLU A 719 -3.67 38.70 -33.06
CA GLU A 719 -2.21 38.57 -33.01
C GLU A 719 -1.79 38.05 -31.63
N LEU A 720 -1.42 36.77 -31.58
CA LEU A 720 -0.94 36.07 -30.40
C LEU A 720 0.50 35.60 -30.68
N ALA A 721 1.42 36.58 -30.71
CA ALA A 721 2.79 36.40 -31.17
C ALA A 721 3.44 35.10 -30.67
N PRO A 722 3.97 34.25 -31.58
CA PRO A 722 4.31 34.58 -32.97
C PRO A 722 3.19 34.32 -33.99
N PHE A 723 2.01 33.86 -33.57
CA PHE A 723 0.96 33.43 -34.50
C PHE A 723 -0.11 34.50 -34.67
N ARG A 724 -0.71 34.52 -35.86
CA ARG A 724 -1.93 35.28 -36.16
C ARG A 724 -2.96 34.30 -36.70
N TYR A 725 -4.04 34.11 -35.95
CA TYR A 725 -5.10 33.16 -36.30
C TYR A 725 -6.38 33.49 -35.53
N ARG A 726 -7.45 32.72 -35.76
CA ARG A 726 -8.71 32.81 -35.00
C ARG A 726 -8.68 31.79 -33.87
N PRO A 727 -8.39 32.19 -32.62
CA PRO A 727 -8.30 31.25 -31.52
C PRO A 727 -9.66 30.61 -31.21
N VAL A 728 -9.63 29.44 -30.58
CA VAL A 728 -10.80 28.80 -29.95
C VAL A 728 -10.89 29.32 -28.51
N ALA A 729 -12.06 29.82 -28.13
CA ALA A 729 -12.36 30.38 -26.82
C ALA A 729 -12.81 29.29 -25.84
N ALA A 730 -13.79 28.52 -26.26
CA ALA A 730 -14.33 27.40 -25.49
C ALA A 730 -14.73 26.24 -26.42
N THR A 731 -14.64 25.02 -25.92
CA THR A 731 -15.22 23.84 -26.59
C THR A 731 -16.31 23.21 -25.75
N LEU A 732 -17.32 22.64 -26.41
CA LEU A 732 -18.37 21.84 -25.78
C LEU A 732 -18.31 20.43 -26.37
N SER A 733 -18.28 19.44 -25.49
CA SER A 733 -18.29 18.03 -25.85
C SER A 733 -19.25 17.25 -24.95
N VAL A 734 -19.69 16.07 -25.38
CA VAL A 734 -20.67 15.25 -24.64
C VAL A 734 -20.01 13.98 -24.15
N ALA A 735 -20.29 13.59 -22.91
CA ALA A 735 -19.90 12.30 -22.36
C ALA A 735 -21.04 11.67 -21.54
N PRO A 736 -21.14 10.33 -21.48
CA PRO A 736 -22.07 9.68 -20.58
C PRO A 736 -21.68 9.92 -19.12
N ALA A 737 -22.66 10.14 -18.23
CA ALA A 737 -22.42 10.14 -16.79
C ALA A 737 -22.06 8.72 -16.34
N ALA A 738 -20.83 8.49 -15.92
CA ALA A 738 -20.39 7.17 -15.46
C ALA A 738 -21.06 6.82 -14.12
N GLN A 739 -21.57 5.59 -14.00
CA GLN A 739 -22.18 5.10 -12.75
C GLN A 739 -21.13 5.10 -11.63
N GLY A 740 -21.39 5.85 -10.55
CA GLY A 740 -20.46 5.97 -9.42
C GLY A 740 -19.29 6.95 -9.64
N ALA A 741 -19.34 7.79 -10.67
CA ALA A 741 -18.36 8.87 -10.84
C ALA A 741 -18.46 9.92 -9.72
N THR A 742 -17.33 10.54 -9.39
CA THR A 742 -17.27 11.64 -8.43
C THR A 742 -18.13 12.80 -8.93
N PRO A 743 -19.05 13.34 -8.11
CA PRO A 743 -19.82 14.51 -8.50
C PRO A 743 -18.89 15.71 -8.77
N PRO A 744 -19.27 16.64 -9.66
CA PRO A 744 -18.47 17.83 -9.92
C PRO A 744 -18.33 18.69 -8.65
N SER A 745 -17.16 19.27 -8.44
CA SER A 745 -16.92 20.27 -7.40
C SER A 745 -17.57 21.59 -7.76
N LEU A 746 -18.07 22.31 -6.76
CA LEU A 746 -18.55 23.69 -6.94
C LEU A 746 -17.43 24.67 -6.58
N VAL A 747 -16.81 25.26 -7.60
CA VAL A 747 -15.76 26.29 -7.42
C VAL A 747 -16.34 27.63 -7.82
N ASN A 748 -16.46 28.56 -6.85
CA ASN A 748 -17.09 29.87 -7.05
C ASN A 748 -18.51 29.79 -7.68
N GLY A 749 -19.27 28.73 -7.37
CA GLY A 749 -20.61 28.49 -7.90
C GLY A 749 -20.64 27.89 -9.32
N LEU A 750 -19.49 27.59 -9.92
CA LEU A 750 -19.37 26.88 -11.19
C LEU A 750 -19.21 25.36 -10.96
N PRO A 751 -19.93 24.50 -11.69
CA PRO A 751 -19.67 23.07 -11.71
C PRO A 751 -18.35 22.80 -12.45
N VAL A 752 -17.36 22.30 -11.72
CA VAL A 752 -16.01 21.98 -12.21
C VAL A 752 -15.76 20.50 -11.98
N THR A 753 -15.05 19.84 -12.90
CA THR A 753 -14.58 18.46 -12.71
C THR A 753 -13.91 18.34 -11.35
N ALA A 754 -14.27 17.29 -10.61
CA ALA A 754 -13.82 17.08 -9.25
C ALA A 754 -12.27 17.14 -9.16
N LEU A 755 -11.70 17.66 -8.06
CA LEU A 755 -10.24 17.82 -7.93
C LEU A 755 -9.48 16.50 -8.13
N SER A 756 -9.98 15.41 -7.58
CA SER A 756 -9.46 14.05 -7.77
C SER A 756 -9.43 13.64 -9.25
N GLU A 757 -10.47 14.02 -9.98
CA GLU A 757 -10.63 13.74 -11.40
C GLU A 757 -9.77 14.67 -12.27
N ALA A 758 -9.63 15.95 -11.90
CA ALA A 758 -8.69 16.88 -12.54
C ALA A 758 -7.23 16.41 -12.37
N ILE A 759 -6.88 15.90 -11.19
CA ILE A 759 -5.58 15.25 -10.95
C ILE A 759 -5.41 14.03 -11.86
N ARG A 760 -6.44 13.19 -12.01
CA ARG A 760 -6.42 12.03 -12.91
C ARG A 760 -6.19 12.45 -14.36
N LEU A 761 -6.94 13.42 -14.85
CA LEU A 761 -6.85 13.91 -16.24
C LEU A 761 -5.48 14.53 -16.54
N VAL A 762 -4.94 15.37 -15.66
CA VAL A 762 -3.59 15.94 -15.84
C VAL A 762 -2.52 14.84 -15.86
N ARG A 763 -2.68 13.78 -15.06
CA ARG A 763 -1.79 12.62 -15.09
C ARG A 763 -1.89 11.86 -16.41
N GLU A 764 -3.09 11.71 -16.95
CA GLU A 764 -3.31 11.06 -18.25
C GLU A 764 -2.72 11.88 -19.39
N ASP A 765 -2.93 13.20 -19.41
CA ASP A 765 -2.31 14.09 -20.40
C ASP A 765 -0.78 14.02 -20.33
N MET A 766 -0.23 13.98 -19.11
CA MET A 766 1.20 13.82 -18.90
C MET A 766 1.71 12.45 -19.37
N ALA A 767 0.86 11.41 -19.37
CA ALA A 767 1.18 10.10 -19.90
C ALA A 767 1.17 10.05 -21.44
N GLN A 768 0.43 10.96 -22.08
CA GLN A 768 0.25 11.04 -23.54
C GLN A 768 1.26 11.93 -24.24
N THR A 769 2.06 12.72 -23.50
CA THR A 769 3.04 13.64 -24.09
C THR A 769 4.48 13.14 -23.91
N ASP A 770 5.26 13.26 -24.98
CA ASP A 770 6.73 13.10 -24.96
C ASP A 770 7.44 14.45 -25.16
N ASN A 771 6.71 15.57 -25.33
CA ASN A 771 7.31 16.90 -25.42
C ASN A 771 7.76 17.36 -24.03
N CYS A 772 9.05 17.69 -23.91
CA CYS A 772 9.66 17.99 -22.62
C CYS A 772 9.10 19.25 -21.92
N ALA A 773 8.73 20.30 -22.66
CA ALA A 773 8.18 21.53 -22.07
C ALA A 773 6.75 21.33 -21.59
N VAL A 774 5.93 20.64 -22.39
CA VAL A 774 4.58 20.24 -22.01
C VAL A 774 4.61 19.34 -20.77
N HIS A 775 5.52 18.36 -20.75
CA HIS A 775 5.72 17.48 -19.61
C HIS A 775 6.10 18.27 -18.33
N SER A 776 7.01 19.24 -18.44
CA SER A 776 7.37 20.12 -17.32
C SER A 776 6.18 20.96 -16.83
N ARG A 777 5.39 21.54 -17.73
CA ARG A 777 4.17 22.30 -17.38
C ARG A 777 3.17 21.40 -16.64
N LEU A 778 2.84 20.24 -17.20
CA LEU A 778 1.89 19.31 -16.59
C LEU A 778 2.39 18.75 -15.26
N THR A 779 3.70 18.52 -15.13
CA THR A 779 4.33 18.14 -13.84
C THR A 779 4.13 19.24 -12.79
N ALA A 780 4.36 20.51 -13.16
CA ALA A 780 4.14 21.64 -12.27
C ALA A 780 2.65 21.76 -11.87
N THR A 781 1.73 21.66 -12.84
CA THR A 781 0.28 21.66 -12.59
C THR A 781 -0.14 20.51 -11.69
N LEU A 782 0.31 19.29 -11.96
CA LEU A 782 0.01 18.12 -11.16
C LEU A 782 0.52 18.28 -9.72
N ASN A 783 1.75 18.77 -9.54
CA ASN A 783 2.31 19.01 -8.22
C ASN A 783 1.51 20.06 -7.46
N ALA A 784 1.08 21.13 -8.13
CA ALA A 784 0.22 22.16 -7.55
C ALA A 784 -1.15 21.60 -7.17
N LEU A 785 -1.83 20.85 -8.06
CA LEU A 785 -3.15 20.26 -7.79
C LEU A 785 -3.09 19.21 -6.68
N THR A 786 -2.03 18.39 -6.69
CA THR A 786 -1.78 17.44 -5.62
C THR A 786 -1.60 18.20 -4.31
N ALA A 787 -0.81 19.27 -4.28
CA ALA A 787 -0.69 20.12 -3.09
C ALA A 787 -2.04 20.76 -2.68
N ALA A 788 -2.94 21.03 -3.63
CA ALA A 788 -4.27 21.61 -3.39
C ALA A 788 -5.20 20.59 -2.70
N GLY A 789 -5.25 19.36 -3.23
CA GLY A 789 -6.00 18.25 -2.63
C GLY A 789 -5.41 17.79 -1.31
N LEU A 790 -4.18 18.21 -1.03
CA LEU A 790 -3.48 18.06 0.23
C LEU A 790 -3.61 19.31 1.13
N ARG A 791 -4.67 20.12 1.02
CA ARG A 791 -5.02 21.14 2.03
C ARG A 791 -6.28 20.72 2.78
N ASP A 792 -6.34 21.04 4.07
CA ASP A 792 -7.56 20.87 4.86
C ASP A 792 -8.58 21.90 4.37
N GLY A 793 -9.74 21.44 3.88
CA GLY A 793 -10.72 22.28 3.18
C GLY A 793 -10.61 22.28 1.64
N ALA A 794 -10.04 21.23 1.04
CA ALA A 794 -10.16 20.99 -0.40
C ALA A 794 -11.65 20.98 -0.81
N PRO A 795 -12.01 21.47 -2.01
CA PRO A 795 -13.40 21.61 -2.46
C PRO A 795 -14.15 20.28 -2.68
N GLU A 796 -13.46 19.15 -2.54
CA GLU A 796 -14.08 17.84 -2.43
C GLU A 796 -14.40 17.56 -0.95
N ASP A 797 -15.70 17.68 -0.66
CA ASP A 797 -16.43 17.45 0.57
C ASP A 797 -16.36 18.56 1.64
N ALA A 798 -17.35 19.46 1.58
CA ALA A 798 -18.11 19.68 2.81
C ALA A 798 -18.69 18.31 3.18
N ASP A 799 -18.12 17.70 4.22
CA ASP A 799 -18.54 16.40 4.73
C ASP A 799 -20.08 16.36 4.78
N PRO A 800 -20.76 15.40 4.12
CA PRO A 800 -22.22 15.30 4.15
C PRO A 800 -22.77 15.22 5.58
N SER A 801 -21.95 14.77 6.52
CA SER A 801 -22.16 14.87 7.97
C SER A 801 -22.38 16.32 8.41
N VAL A 802 -21.46 17.19 8.03
CA VAL A 802 -21.44 18.61 8.36
C VAL A 802 -22.59 19.33 7.66
N ASP A 803 -22.94 18.94 6.43
CA ASP A 803 -24.11 19.49 5.73
C ASP A 803 -25.45 19.02 6.31
N ALA A 804 -25.57 17.76 6.75
CA ALA A 804 -26.75 17.28 7.47
C ALA A 804 -26.91 17.96 8.84
N LEU A 805 -25.80 18.21 9.54
CA LEU A 805 -25.76 19.00 10.78
C LEU A 805 -26.15 20.48 10.51
N ARG A 806 -25.60 21.08 9.45
CA ARG A 806 -25.92 22.45 8.97
C ARG A 806 -27.38 22.63 8.61
N GLN A 807 -28.02 21.60 8.08
CA GLN A 807 -29.42 21.63 7.65
C GLN A 807 -30.40 21.17 8.73
N GLY A 808 -29.92 20.80 9.93
CA GLY A 808 -30.76 20.32 11.04
C GLY A 808 -31.46 18.99 10.75
N ARG A 809 -30.98 18.22 9.77
CA ARG A 809 -31.49 16.88 9.42
C ARG A 809 -30.86 15.77 10.24
N CYS A 810 -29.76 16.08 10.94
CA CYS A 810 -29.03 15.17 11.81
C CYS A 810 -29.72 15.05 13.18
N ARG A 811 -29.90 13.80 13.64
CA ARG A 811 -30.37 13.48 15.01
C ARG A 811 -29.30 12.85 15.90
N HIS A 812 -28.17 12.44 15.34
CA HIS A 812 -27.06 11.86 16.09
C HIS A 812 -25.69 12.28 15.53
N LEU A 813 -24.71 12.47 16.40
CA LEU A 813 -23.34 12.85 16.04
C LEU A 813 -22.34 11.93 16.76
N MET A 814 -21.32 11.44 16.06
CA MET A 814 -20.19 10.71 16.65
C MET A 814 -18.89 11.49 16.46
N LEU A 815 -18.15 11.70 17.54
CA LEU A 815 -16.80 12.25 17.56
C LEU A 815 -15.80 11.13 17.83
N SER A 816 -15.04 10.71 16.82
CA SER A 816 -14.16 9.54 16.90
C SER A 816 -12.69 9.91 16.76
N SER A 817 -11.79 9.15 17.39
CA SER A 817 -10.35 9.29 17.13
C SER A 817 -9.99 8.75 15.74
N ALA A 818 -8.98 9.34 15.11
CA ALA A 818 -8.47 8.85 13.82
C ALA A 818 -7.86 7.44 13.93
N GLU A 819 -7.34 7.08 15.10
CA GLU A 819 -6.65 5.81 15.37
C GLU A 819 -7.57 4.72 15.94
N LEU A 820 -8.86 5.00 16.13
CA LEU A 820 -9.82 4.09 16.79
C LEU A 820 -9.31 3.61 18.15
N ALA A 821 -9.01 4.56 19.04
CA ALA A 821 -8.35 4.30 20.32
C ALA A 821 -9.09 3.34 21.27
N GLN A 822 -10.44 3.23 21.20
CA GLN A 822 -11.24 2.20 21.91
C GLN A 822 -11.39 0.90 21.10
N GLY A 823 -10.71 0.77 19.97
CA GLY A 823 -10.82 -0.35 19.04
C GLY A 823 -12.02 -0.24 18.09
N THR A 824 -12.06 -1.15 17.11
CA THR A 824 -13.08 -1.18 16.05
C THR A 824 -14.48 -1.55 16.54
N ALA A 825 -14.60 -2.10 17.75
CA ALA A 825 -15.88 -2.50 18.32
C ALA A 825 -16.75 -1.32 18.77
N ALA A 826 -16.13 -0.17 19.05
CA ALA A 826 -16.77 1.07 19.48
C ALA A 826 -17.10 2.02 18.30
N ASP A 827 -16.71 1.64 17.07
CA ASP A 827 -16.93 2.44 15.86
C ASP A 827 -18.29 2.14 15.21
N TYR A 828 -18.72 3.00 14.27
CA TYR A 828 -19.97 2.80 13.55
C TYR A 828 -20.03 1.44 12.84
N PRO A 829 -21.16 0.70 12.94
CA PRO A 829 -21.42 -0.45 12.09
C PRO A 829 -21.50 -0.03 10.62
N ARG A 830 -21.22 -0.97 9.70
CA ARG A 830 -21.41 -0.75 8.25
C ARG A 830 -22.82 -0.29 7.88
N SER A 831 -23.84 -0.65 8.66
CA SER A 831 -25.24 -0.31 8.41
C SER A 831 -25.54 1.19 8.46
N TYR A 832 -24.65 1.97 9.07
CA TYR A 832 -24.70 3.42 9.17
C TYR A 832 -24.04 4.14 7.97
N TYR A 833 -23.47 3.40 7.02
CA TYR A 833 -22.93 3.90 5.75
C TYR A 833 -23.82 3.43 4.58
N PRO A 834 -24.24 4.24 3.58
CA PRO A 834 -24.04 5.68 3.34
C PRO A 834 -25.38 6.46 3.26
N ASP A 835 -26.19 6.42 4.33
CA ASP A 835 -27.46 7.17 4.43
C ASP A 835 -27.47 8.13 5.64
N GLY A 836 -26.63 9.17 5.61
CA GLY A 836 -26.75 10.30 6.54
C GLY A 836 -26.10 10.14 7.92
N THR A 837 -24.98 9.41 8.01
CA THR A 837 -24.13 9.43 9.20
C THR A 837 -23.48 10.78 9.40
N VAL A 838 -23.39 11.24 10.67
CA VAL A 838 -22.58 12.39 11.05
C VAL A 838 -21.44 11.93 11.94
N ARG A 839 -20.28 11.62 11.33
CA ARG A 839 -19.05 11.23 12.05
C ARG A 839 -17.98 12.28 11.81
N ILE A 840 -17.49 12.89 12.89
CA ILE A 840 -16.36 13.83 12.82
C ILE A 840 -15.15 13.17 13.48
N VAL A 841 -14.02 13.19 12.76
CA VAL A 841 -12.77 12.64 13.26
C VAL A 841 -12.00 13.72 14.00
N LEU A 842 -11.72 13.49 15.28
CA LEU A 842 -10.85 14.35 16.09
C LEU A 842 -9.39 14.09 15.69
N GLY A 843 -8.88 14.89 14.76
CA GLY A 843 -7.50 14.83 14.27
C GLY A 843 -6.49 15.58 15.16
N ALA A 844 -5.25 15.71 14.70
CA ALA A 844 -4.18 16.39 15.45
C ALA A 844 -4.31 17.93 15.50
N ASN A 845 -5.32 18.52 14.86
CA ASN A 845 -5.51 19.97 14.79
C ASN A 845 -6.91 20.37 15.31
N PRO A 846 -7.05 20.71 16.60
CA PRO A 846 -8.33 21.11 17.19
C PRO A 846 -8.99 22.31 16.50
N ALA A 847 -8.20 23.26 16.00
CA ALA A 847 -8.73 24.44 15.30
C ALA A 847 -9.45 24.08 13.99
N ALA A 848 -9.04 23.01 13.31
CA ALA A 848 -9.72 22.52 12.11
C ALA A 848 -11.12 21.98 12.45
N VAL A 849 -11.24 21.22 13.55
CA VAL A 849 -12.52 20.73 14.06
C VAL A 849 -13.42 21.89 14.48
N ALA A 850 -12.86 22.89 15.17
CA ALA A 850 -13.58 24.09 15.54
C ALA A 850 -14.18 24.81 14.32
N ASN A 851 -13.42 24.93 13.24
CA ASN A 851 -13.88 25.54 12.00
C ASN A 851 -14.95 24.69 11.28
N GLN A 852 -14.82 23.36 11.29
CA GLN A 852 -15.82 22.46 10.73
C GLN A 852 -17.17 22.56 11.45
N LEU A 853 -17.14 22.74 12.78
CA LEU A 853 -18.32 22.84 13.64
C LEU A 853 -18.89 24.26 13.76
N SER A 854 -18.15 25.29 13.34
CA SER A 854 -18.60 26.68 13.40
C SER A 854 -19.56 27.00 12.25
N LEU A 855 -20.85 27.20 12.56
CA LEU A 855 -21.88 27.56 11.58
C LEU A 855 -21.91 29.09 11.31
N PRO A 856 -22.26 29.54 10.08
CA PRO A 856 -22.56 30.96 9.84
C PRO A 856 -23.83 31.37 10.58
N SER A 857 -23.73 32.43 11.37
CA SER A 857 -24.80 33.02 12.19
C SER A 857 -25.96 33.51 11.32
N GLY A 858 -26.94 32.66 11.03
CA GLY A 858 -28.05 33.04 10.14
C GLY A 858 -29.37 32.28 10.25
N THR A 859 -29.45 31.16 10.99
CA THR A 859 -30.74 30.45 11.17
C THR A 859 -30.96 30.09 12.64
N THR A 860 -31.81 30.86 13.31
CA THR A 860 -32.25 30.72 14.71
C THR A 860 -33.30 29.61 14.89
N ALA A 861 -33.00 28.39 14.45
CA ALA A 861 -33.82 27.23 14.80
C ALA A 861 -33.08 26.45 15.90
N ASN A 862 -33.69 26.31 17.08
CA ASN A 862 -33.22 25.43 18.15
C ASN A 862 -33.15 24.00 17.60
N ARG A 863 -31.96 23.41 17.53
CA ARG A 863 -31.74 22.06 16.98
C ARG A 863 -31.33 21.13 18.12
N THR A 864 -32.14 20.11 18.40
CA THR A 864 -31.81 19.11 19.41
C THR A 864 -31.34 17.82 18.74
N LEU A 865 -30.11 17.39 19.06
CA LEU A 865 -29.64 16.03 18.76
C LEU A 865 -30.21 15.07 19.81
N ASP A 866 -30.67 13.90 19.37
CA ASP A 866 -31.10 12.83 20.27
C ASP A 866 -29.89 12.15 20.93
N LEU A 867 -28.75 12.04 20.21
CA LEU A 867 -27.55 11.35 20.70
C LEU A 867 -26.22 11.99 20.22
N LEU A 868 -25.32 12.32 21.14
CA LEU A 868 -23.92 12.64 20.88
C LEU A 868 -23.03 11.56 21.49
N VAL A 869 -22.17 10.93 20.70
CA VAL A 869 -21.19 9.95 21.20
C VAL A 869 -19.77 10.47 21.00
N VAL A 870 -18.99 10.51 22.07
CA VAL A 870 -17.55 10.84 22.03
C VAL A 870 -16.76 9.58 22.29
N ASN A 871 -16.06 9.08 21.27
CA ASN A 871 -15.27 7.85 21.33
C ASN A 871 -13.78 8.17 21.10
N GLN A 872 -13.02 8.21 22.20
CA GLN A 872 -11.61 8.60 22.24
C GLN A 872 -10.81 7.65 23.15
N GLY A 873 -9.50 7.71 23.13
CA GLY A 873 -8.68 7.11 24.18
C GLY A 873 -8.52 8.09 25.34
N SER A 874 -8.27 7.58 26.54
CA SER A 874 -7.87 8.42 27.66
C SER A 874 -6.35 8.63 27.62
N GLY A 875 -5.91 9.87 27.85
CA GLY A 875 -4.52 10.25 28.13
C GLY A 875 -4.30 10.69 29.57
N GLY A 876 -5.32 10.55 30.42
CA GLY A 876 -5.41 11.12 31.77
C GLY A 876 -6.81 11.71 32.04
N ILE A 877 -6.96 12.40 33.16
CA ILE A 877 -8.22 13.04 33.58
C ILE A 877 -8.55 14.27 32.72
N ASP A 878 -7.53 15.05 32.36
CA ASP A 878 -7.63 16.31 31.62
C ASP A 878 -7.28 16.19 30.13
N ARG A 879 -7.00 14.95 29.66
CA ARG A 879 -6.39 14.69 28.34
C ARG A 879 -6.96 13.44 27.67
N LEU A 880 -7.18 13.57 26.37
CA LEU A 880 -7.55 12.47 25.48
C LEU A 880 -6.34 12.03 24.67
N SER A 881 -6.30 10.74 24.36
CA SER A 881 -5.25 10.10 23.56
C SER A 881 -5.90 9.41 22.36
N PRO A 882 -5.26 9.38 21.19
CA PRO A 882 -4.04 10.09 20.82
C PRO A 882 -4.30 11.58 20.50
N GLY A 883 -3.31 12.44 20.69
CA GLY A 883 -3.32 13.82 20.17
C GLY A 883 -3.37 14.93 21.23
N PRO A 884 -3.54 16.19 20.80
CA PRO A 884 -3.40 17.38 21.66
C PRO A 884 -4.69 17.76 22.41
N TRP A 885 -5.60 16.80 22.63
CA TRP A 885 -6.95 17.07 23.09
C TRP A 885 -7.00 17.14 24.62
N THR A 886 -7.06 18.36 25.17
CA THR A 886 -7.34 18.61 26.59
C THR A 886 -8.83 18.91 26.82
N THR A 887 -9.26 18.95 28.08
CA THR A 887 -10.60 19.45 28.46
C THR A 887 -10.88 20.81 27.83
N ASP A 888 -9.95 21.75 27.97
CA ASP A 888 -10.05 23.08 27.35
C ASP A 888 -10.14 23.00 25.83
N ALA A 889 -9.34 22.15 25.18
CA ALA A 889 -9.36 22.01 23.73
C ALA A 889 -10.72 21.48 23.24
N MET A 890 -11.34 20.55 23.98
CA MET A 890 -12.69 20.05 23.71
C MET A 890 -13.74 21.14 23.90
N VAL A 891 -13.64 21.94 24.97
CA VAL A 891 -14.56 23.07 25.20
C VAL A 891 -14.46 24.08 24.06
N HIS A 892 -13.25 24.54 23.74
CA HIS A 892 -13.03 25.58 22.74
C HIS A 892 -13.32 25.13 21.30
N SER A 893 -13.06 23.86 20.99
CA SER A 893 -13.07 23.37 19.61
C SER A 893 -14.30 22.52 19.26
N VAL A 894 -15.07 22.08 20.26
CA VAL A 894 -16.26 21.24 20.07
C VAL A 894 -17.47 21.85 20.76
N VAL A 895 -17.42 22.04 22.08
CA VAL A 895 -18.57 22.46 22.89
C VAL A 895 -19.02 23.87 22.50
N GLU A 896 -18.12 24.83 22.50
CA GLU A 896 -18.42 26.23 22.20
C GLU A 896 -18.88 26.45 20.75
N PRO A 897 -18.24 25.88 19.71
CA PRO A 897 -18.75 25.94 18.34
C PRO A 897 -20.17 25.37 18.19
N LEU A 898 -20.45 24.19 18.76
CA LEU A 898 -21.78 23.57 18.71
C LEU A 898 -22.82 24.40 19.48
N LYS A 899 -22.47 24.92 20.65
CA LYS A 899 -23.35 25.80 21.45
C LYS A 899 -23.68 27.09 20.70
N ARG A 900 -22.67 27.76 20.13
CA ARG A 900 -22.84 28.96 19.29
C ARG A 900 -23.71 28.68 18.06
N SER A 901 -23.75 27.44 17.60
CA SER A 901 -24.59 27.00 16.49
C SER A 901 -26.08 26.82 16.86
N GLY A 902 -26.45 27.00 18.14
CA GLY A 902 -27.82 26.81 18.63
C GLY A 902 -28.22 25.34 18.76
N LEU A 903 -27.23 24.44 18.90
CA LEU A 903 -27.44 23.01 19.05
C LEU A 903 -27.44 22.61 20.52
N SER A 904 -28.45 21.84 20.93
CA SER A 904 -28.50 21.13 22.21
C SER A 904 -28.53 19.62 21.99
N VAL A 905 -28.14 18.84 22.99
CA VAL A 905 -28.09 17.38 22.91
C VAL A 905 -28.88 16.77 24.05
N ARG A 906 -29.80 15.87 23.74
CA ARG A 906 -30.57 15.15 24.74
C ARG A 906 -29.72 14.13 25.49
N THR A 907 -29.08 13.19 24.79
CA THR A 907 -28.20 12.20 25.43
C THR A 907 -26.76 12.40 24.96
N VAL A 908 -25.86 12.77 25.87
CA VAL A 908 -24.41 12.83 25.61
C VAL A 908 -23.76 11.59 26.22
N LEU A 909 -23.07 10.82 25.40
CA LEU A 909 -22.33 9.65 25.84
C LEU A 909 -20.84 9.88 25.62
N LEU A 910 -20.08 9.89 26.71
CA LEU A 910 -18.64 10.00 26.72
C LEU A 910 -18.04 8.59 26.86
N ASP A 911 -17.90 7.90 25.73
CA ASP A 911 -17.57 6.47 25.66
C ASP A 911 -16.05 6.24 25.61
N TYR A 912 -15.37 6.57 26.71
CA TYR A 912 -13.94 6.36 26.93
C TYR A 912 -13.61 6.31 28.43
N PRO A 913 -12.47 5.72 28.85
CA PRO A 913 -12.06 5.65 30.25
C PRO A 913 -11.96 7.02 30.92
N MET A 914 -12.37 7.10 32.18
CA MET A 914 -12.29 8.31 33.03
C MET A 914 -13.09 9.51 32.49
N SER A 915 -14.03 9.27 31.58
CA SER A 915 -14.79 10.32 30.92
C SER A 915 -15.82 11.03 31.81
N ALA A 916 -16.14 10.49 32.98
CA ALA A 916 -17.07 11.14 33.90
C ALA A 916 -16.56 12.52 34.37
N ALA A 917 -15.24 12.73 34.47
CA ALA A 917 -14.64 14.04 34.78
C ALA A 917 -14.95 15.12 33.73
N MET A 918 -15.34 14.72 32.51
CA MET A 918 -15.68 15.62 31.39
C MET A 918 -17.15 16.02 31.36
N ILE A 919 -17.98 15.52 32.29
CA ILE A 919 -19.41 15.86 32.39
C ILE A 919 -19.63 17.39 32.50
N PRO A 920 -18.92 18.14 33.38
CA PRO A 920 -19.09 19.59 33.48
C PRO A 920 -18.77 20.32 32.17
N ALA A 921 -17.74 19.87 31.44
CA ALA A 921 -17.33 20.48 30.16
C ALA A 921 -18.40 20.34 29.07
N PHE A 922 -19.18 19.26 29.08
CA PHE A 922 -20.24 19.00 28.10
C PHE A 922 -21.63 19.44 28.58
N LEU A 923 -21.79 19.77 29.86
CA LEU A 923 -23.04 20.25 30.44
C LEU A 923 -23.68 21.42 29.66
N PRO A 924 -22.93 22.42 29.13
CA PRO A 924 -23.51 23.50 28.35
C PRO A 924 -24.19 23.09 27.04
N LEU A 925 -23.91 21.88 26.53
CA LEU A 925 -24.57 21.32 25.34
C LEU A 925 -25.79 20.45 25.70
N CYS A 926 -25.93 20.02 26.95
CA CYS A 926 -27.00 19.12 27.35
C CYS A 926 -28.35 19.85 27.37
N ALA A 927 -29.39 19.24 26.81
CA ALA A 927 -30.75 19.76 26.86
C ALA A 927 -31.31 19.68 28.29
N LEU A 928 -32.32 20.52 28.59
CA LEU A 928 -32.92 20.61 29.93
C LEU A 928 -33.58 19.29 30.41
N ASP A 929 -34.04 18.47 29.49
CA ASP A 929 -34.60 17.13 29.75
C ASP A 929 -33.62 16.00 29.38
N GLY A 930 -32.35 16.34 29.19
CA GLY A 930 -31.30 15.44 28.76
C GLY A 930 -30.51 14.78 29.88
N ARG A 931 -29.52 13.98 29.48
CA ARG A 931 -28.60 13.27 30.37
C ARG A 931 -27.20 13.15 29.76
N ILE A 932 -26.20 13.02 30.63
CA ILE A 932 -24.81 12.74 30.24
C ILE A 932 -24.39 11.42 30.89
N VAL A 933 -23.77 10.55 30.10
CA VAL A 933 -23.29 9.24 30.54
C VAL A 933 -21.78 9.19 30.32
N GLY A 934 -21.02 8.82 31.35
CA GLY A 934 -19.56 8.71 31.31
C GLY A 934 -19.05 7.55 32.15
N THR A 935 -17.74 7.30 32.16
CA THR A 935 -17.12 6.21 32.94
C THR A 935 -16.16 6.75 33.99
N LEU A 936 -16.13 6.12 35.16
CA LEU A 936 -15.22 6.45 36.26
C LEU A 936 -13.80 5.91 36.02
N TYR A 937 -13.68 4.74 35.38
CA TYR A 937 -12.41 4.08 35.05
C TYR A 937 -12.57 3.15 33.85
N GLY A 938 -11.45 2.75 33.23
CA GLY A 938 -11.46 1.91 32.03
C GLY A 938 -11.63 0.41 32.30
N THR A 939 -12.53 -0.24 31.58
CA THR A 939 -12.72 -1.70 31.59
C THR A 939 -12.35 -2.38 30.28
N GLY A 940 -11.96 -1.61 29.26
CA GLY A 940 -11.65 -2.11 27.91
C GLY A 940 -12.87 -2.51 27.09
N VAL A 941 -14.09 -2.24 27.59
CA VAL A 941 -15.36 -2.54 26.90
C VAL A 941 -16.12 -1.23 26.69
N PRO A 942 -16.47 -0.86 25.43
CA PRO A 942 -17.25 0.34 25.16
C PRO A 942 -18.72 0.18 25.55
N ILE A 943 -19.35 1.29 25.94
CA ILE A 943 -20.79 1.38 26.16
C ILE A 943 -21.50 1.24 24.81
N MET A 944 -21.11 2.04 23.80
CA MET A 944 -21.63 1.96 22.43
C MET A 944 -20.81 0.98 21.60
N ASP A 945 -21.08 -0.31 21.82
CA ASP A 945 -20.62 -1.32 20.89
C ASP A 945 -21.47 -1.38 19.62
N ARG A 946 -20.98 -2.13 18.63
CA ARG A 946 -21.68 -2.34 17.35
C ARG A 946 -23.11 -2.86 17.52
N ALA A 947 -23.36 -3.72 18.52
CA ALA A 947 -24.69 -4.29 18.74
C ALA A 947 -25.67 -3.24 19.26
N LEU A 948 -25.24 -2.36 20.18
CA LEU A 948 -26.05 -1.26 20.66
C LEU A 948 -26.33 -0.25 19.55
N TRP A 949 -25.33 0.10 18.72
CA TRP A 949 -25.55 0.97 17.55
C TRP A 949 -26.68 0.43 16.66
N GLU A 950 -26.64 -0.85 16.27
CA GLU A 950 -27.70 -1.44 15.44
C GLU A 950 -29.07 -1.43 16.16
N ALA A 951 -29.09 -1.64 17.48
CA ALA A 951 -30.32 -1.65 18.26
C ALA A 951 -30.96 -0.26 18.40
N VAL A 952 -30.15 0.81 18.54
CA VAL A 952 -30.68 2.19 18.69
C VAL A 952 -31.06 2.84 17.36
N ARG A 953 -30.58 2.31 16.24
CA ARG A 953 -30.83 2.87 14.90
C ARG A 953 -32.32 3.15 14.60
N PRO A 954 -33.26 2.23 14.89
CA PRO A 954 -34.68 2.49 14.65
C PRO A 954 -35.25 3.59 15.56
N ALA A 955 -34.76 3.70 16.80
CA ALA A 955 -35.18 4.76 17.72
C ALA A 955 -34.67 6.14 17.26
N LEU A 956 -33.44 6.20 16.75
CA LEU A 956 -32.85 7.43 16.19
C LEU A 956 -33.58 7.90 14.91
N SER A 957 -34.04 6.97 14.06
CA SER A 957 -34.77 7.32 12.84
C SER A 957 -36.18 7.84 13.10
N THR A 958 -36.87 7.31 14.13
CA THR A 958 -38.21 7.75 14.53
C THR A 958 -38.19 8.92 15.53
N GLY A 959 -37.06 9.16 16.22
CA GLY A 959 -36.96 10.14 17.31
C GLY A 959 -37.60 9.65 18.60
N ASP A 960 -37.63 8.34 18.81
CA ASP A 960 -38.15 7.71 20.01
C ASP A 960 -37.09 7.72 21.11
N ALA A 961 -36.99 8.86 21.79
CA ALA A 961 -36.01 9.05 22.85
C ALA A 961 -36.22 8.12 24.05
N THR A 962 -37.46 7.72 24.34
CA THR A 962 -37.76 6.76 25.42
C THR A 962 -37.18 5.39 25.09
N MET A 963 -37.31 4.94 23.84
CA MET A 963 -36.72 3.70 23.37
C MET A 963 -35.19 3.77 23.34
N LEU A 964 -34.62 4.89 22.88
CA LEU A 964 -33.18 5.13 22.92
C LEU A 964 -32.65 5.00 24.35
N ASP A 965 -33.32 5.64 25.30
CA ASP A 965 -32.86 5.65 26.69
C ASP A 965 -32.93 4.26 27.32
N ARG A 966 -34.04 3.53 27.09
CA ARG A 966 -34.21 2.14 27.54
C ARG A 966 -33.10 1.23 27.02
N LEU A 967 -32.71 1.33 25.75
CA LEU A 967 -31.69 0.47 25.14
C LEU A 967 -30.28 0.76 25.70
N ILE A 968 -29.97 2.03 25.97
CA ILE A 968 -28.72 2.43 26.62
C ILE A 968 -28.71 1.92 28.07
N ASP A 969 -29.82 2.04 28.80
CA ASP A 969 -29.92 1.56 30.18
C ASP A 969 -29.80 0.04 30.26
N GLU A 970 -30.39 -0.71 29.32
CA GLU A 970 -30.23 -2.16 29.20
C GLU A 970 -28.77 -2.56 28.93
N ARG A 971 -28.02 -1.75 28.18
CA ARG A 971 -26.59 -1.97 27.98
C ARG A 971 -25.81 -1.70 29.27
N ILE A 972 -26.07 -0.60 29.95
CA ILE A 972 -25.41 -0.27 31.23
C ILE A 972 -25.68 -1.37 32.26
N GLY A 973 -26.93 -1.85 32.36
CA GLY A 973 -27.31 -2.96 33.24
C GLY A 973 -26.56 -4.26 32.94
N ARG A 974 -26.30 -4.58 31.65
CA ARG A 974 -25.46 -5.74 31.28
C ARG A 974 -24.00 -5.57 31.67
N LEU A 975 -23.43 -4.37 31.50
CA LEU A 975 -22.07 -4.07 31.95
C LEU A 975 -21.95 -4.21 33.47
N SER A 976 -22.95 -3.73 34.20
CA SER A 976 -23.09 -3.87 35.66
C SER A 976 -23.14 -5.35 36.10
N ALA A 977 -23.90 -6.18 35.39
CA ALA A 977 -23.95 -7.62 35.63
C ALA A 977 -22.58 -8.29 35.41
N GLY A 978 -21.89 -7.98 34.31
CA GLY A 978 -20.56 -8.52 34.03
C GLY A 978 -19.52 -8.15 35.10
N VAL A 979 -19.56 -6.92 35.62
CA VAL A 979 -18.72 -6.48 36.75
C VAL A 979 -19.02 -7.28 38.02
N THR A 980 -20.30 -7.51 38.31
CA THR A 980 -20.76 -8.34 39.43
C THR A 980 -20.19 -9.75 39.33
N GLY A 981 -20.37 -10.42 38.19
CA GLY A 981 -19.84 -11.76 37.97
C GLY A 981 -18.32 -11.82 38.07
N ARG A 982 -17.61 -10.81 37.56
CA ARG A 982 -16.14 -10.72 37.66
C ARG A 982 -15.62 -10.62 39.09
N ILE A 983 -16.24 -9.78 39.93
CA ILE A 983 -15.83 -9.61 41.34
C ILE A 983 -16.01 -10.92 42.10
N HIS A 984 -17.13 -11.61 41.86
CA HIS A 984 -17.45 -12.85 42.55
C HIS A 984 -16.74 -14.09 41.99
N LEU A 985 -16.24 -14.06 40.75
CA LEU A 985 -15.72 -15.26 40.07
C LEU A 985 -14.59 -15.97 40.82
N ALA A 986 -13.62 -15.24 41.37
CA ALA A 986 -12.48 -15.84 42.07
C ALA A 986 -12.91 -16.50 43.39
N ASP A 987 -13.68 -15.78 44.20
CA ASP A 987 -14.24 -16.30 45.46
C ASP A 987 -15.18 -17.47 45.16
N PHE A 988 -16.00 -17.35 44.12
CA PHE A 988 -16.92 -18.38 43.68
C PHE A 988 -16.22 -19.64 43.19
N LEU A 989 -15.08 -19.55 42.50
CA LEU A 989 -14.33 -20.73 42.03
C LEU A 989 -13.49 -21.40 43.14
N THR A 990 -13.13 -20.64 44.19
CA THR A 990 -12.33 -21.13 45.32
C THR A 990 -13.16 -21.54 46.53
N ALA A 991 -14.44 -21.20 46.57
CA ALA A 991 -15.37 -21.62 47.63
C ALA A 991 -15.40 -23.15 47.78
N SER A 992 -15.59 -23.60 49.02
CA SER A 992 -15.77 -25.03 49.29
C SER A 992 -17.12 -25.52 48.77
N ASP A 993 -17.21 -26.80 48.43
CA ASP A 993 -18.43 -27.39 47.88
C ASP A 993 -19.62 -27.31 48.87
N ALA A 994 -19.36 -27.39 50.17
CA ALA A 994 -20.38 -27.18 51.19
C ALA A 994 -21.00 -25.77 51.12
N MET A 995 -20.19 -24.74 50.84
CA MET A 995 -20.69 -23.36 50.71
C MET A 995 -21.53 -23.19 49.44
N ILE A 996 -21.12 -23.80 48.33
CA ILE A 996 -21.87 -23.77 47.08
C ILE A 996 -23.22 -24.51 47.22
N HIS A 997 -23.23 -25.63 47.94
CA HIS A 997 -24.47 -26.36 48.25
C HIS A 997 -25.44 -25.50 49.09
N THR A 998 -24.95 -24.84 50.15
CA THR A 998 -25.77 -23.92 50.96
C THR A 998 -26.30 -22.75 50.14
N HIS A 999 -25.47 -22.13 49.29
CA HIS A 999 -25.89 -21.05 48.38
C HIS A 999 -27.02 -21.49 47.44
N LEU A 1000 -26.91 -22.68 46.83
CA LEU A 1000 -27.96 -23.20 45.94
C LEU A 1000 -29.24 -23.58 46.68
N ALA A 1001 -29.16 -23.99 47.95
CA ALA A 1001 -30.34 -24.26 48.76
C ALA A 1001 -31.13 -22.98 49.05
N GLU A 1002 -30.43 -21.86 49.27
CA GLU A 1002 -31.05 -20.54 49.48
C GLU A 1002 -31.49 -19.91 48.15
N HIS A 1003 -30.75 -20.15 47.07
CA HIS A 1003 -30.91 -19.49 45.76
C HIS A 1003 -30.97 -20.51 44.62
N PRO A 1004 -32.04 -21.33 44.53
CA PRO A 1004 -32.14 -22.43 43.57
C PRO A 1004 -32.11 -22.00 42.10
N GLY A 1005 -32.46 -20.74 41.81
CA GLY A 1005 -32.38 -20.17 40.46
C GLY A 1005 -30.96 -20.07 39.90
N GLY A 1006 -29.91 -20.14 40.74
CA GLY A 1006 -28.50 -20.09 40.33
C GLY A 1006 -27.96 -21.40 39.76
N GLN A 1007 -28.69 -22.52 39.88
CA GLN A 1007 -28.22 -23.87 39.56
C GLN A 1007 -27.57 -23.99 38.18
N GLY A 1008 -28.14 -23.34 37.16
CA GLY A 1008 -27.60 -23.36 35.81
C GLY A 1008 -26.22 -22.71 35.71
N ALA A 1009 -26.04 -21.52 36.28
CA ALA A 1009 -24.77 -20.79 36.28
C ALA A 1009 -23.69 -21.54 37.06
N VAL A 1010 -24.05 -22.06 38.25
CA VAL A 1010 -23.16 -22.88 39.07
C VAL A 1010 -22.70 -24.13 38.32
N SER A 1011 -23.62 -24.82 37.65
CA SER A 1011 -23.35 -26.04 36.89
C SER A 1011 -22.36 -25.81 35.74
N LEU A 1012 -22.45 -24.70 35.01
CA LEU A 1012 -21.48 -24.37 33.95
C LEU A 1012 -20.06 -24.19 34.49
N LEU A 1013 -19.90 -23.54 35.64
CA LEU A 1013 -18.60 -23.18 36.20
C LEU A 1013 -17.96 -24.29 37.05
N ARG A 1014 -18.76 -25.05 37.80
CA ARG A 1014 -18.28 -26.11 38.69
C ARG A 1014 -18.27 -27.50 38.06
N CYS A 1015 -19.05 -27.73 37.01
CA CYS A 1015 -19.09 -29.01 36.28
C CYS A 1015 -18.53 -28.90 34.86
N LEU A 1016 -19.08 -28.01 34.00
CA LEU A 1016 -18.70 -27.99 32.58
C LEU A 1016 -17.29 -27.44 32.32
N LYS A 1017 -16.92 -26.35 33.00
CA LYS A 1017 -15.62 -25.68 32.85
C LYS A 1017 -14.42 -26.61 33.13
N PRO A 1018 -14.34 -27.35 34.25
CA PRO A 1018 -13.22 -28.28 34.49
C PRO A 1018 -13.08 -29.37 33.42
N VAL A 1019 -14.21 -29.90 32.92
CA VAL A 1019 -14.22 -30.94 31.87
C VAL A 1019 -13.68 -30.39 30.55
N GLY A 1020 -14.16 -29.22 30.12
CA GLY A 1020 -13.69 -28.64 28.86
C GLY A 1020 -12.26 -28.11 28.95
N ASP A 1021 -11.81 -27.57 30.09
CA ASP A 1021 -10.41 -27.15 30.28
C ASP A 1021 -9.46 -28.35 30.17
N ALA A 1022 -9.79 -29.48 30.80
CA ALA A 1022 -9.00 -30.70 30.71
C ALA A 1022 -8.96 -31.29 29.28
N LEU A 1023 -10.06 -31.18 28.53
CA LEU A 1023 -10.15 -31.67 27.13
C LEU A 1023 -9.57 -30.70 26.10
N SER A 1024 -9.44 -29.42 26.42
CA SER A 1024 -8.92 -28.38 25.52
C SER A 1024 -7.39 -28.42 25.39
N ASP A 1025 -6.70 -29.01 26.36
CA ASP A 1025 -5.25 -29.21 26.37
C ASP A 1025 -4.90 -30.42 25.47
N PRO A 1026 -4.27 -30.20 24.30
CA PRO A 1026 -3.99 -31.27 23.34
C PRO A 1026 -2.94 -32.26 23.85
N ASP A 1027 -2.16 -31.87 24.86
CA ASP A 1027 -1.11 -32.69 25.49
C ASP A 1027 -1.58 -33.29 26.82
N ALA A 1028 -2.84 -33.07 27.24
CA ALA A 1028 -3.35 -33.64 28.48
C ALA A 1028 -3.41 -35.17 28.41
N PRO A 1029 -2.76 -35.88 29.35
CA PRO A 1029 -2.79 -37.33 29.36
C PRO A 1029 -4.18 -37.83 29.79
N LEU A 1030 -4.58 -38.99 29.25
CA LEU A 1030 -5.93 -39.56 29.43
C LEU A 1030 -6.32 -39.75 30.91
N ASP A 1031 -5.35 -40.10 31.74
CA ASP A 1031 -5.50 -40.27 33.20
C ASP A 1031 -5.90 -38.98 33.92
N ARG A 1032 -5.45 -37.82 33.43
CA ARG A 1032 -5.85 -36.50 33.94
C ARG A 1032 -7.30 -36.20 33.60
N VAL A 1033 -7.73 -36.46 32.38
CA VAL A 1033 -9.14 -36.28 31.94
C VAL A 1033 -10.05 -37.23 32.72
N GLU A 1034 -9.64 -38.49 32.84
CA GLU A 1034 -10.32 -39.50 33.66
C GLU A 1034 -10.42 -39.07 35.13
N GLY A 1035 -9.32 -38.56 35.70
CA GLY A 1035 -9.27 -38.07 37.08
C GLY A 1035 -10.24 -36.92 37.34
N VAL A 1036 -10.35 -35.96 36.42
CA VAL A 1036 -11.29 -34.83 36.52
C VAL A 1036 -12.74 -35.32 36.44
N VAL A 1037 -13.07 -36.16 35.46
CA VAL A 1037 -14.44 -36.69 35.30
C VAL A 1037 -14.83 -37.59 36.46
N ARG A 1038 -13.90 -38.41 36.97
CA ARG A 1038 -14.11 -39.24 38.15
C ARG A 1038 -14.35 -38.39 39.39
N ALA A 1039 -13.51 -37.38 39.64
CA ALA A 1039 -13.66 -36.49 40.79
C ALA A 1039 -15.01 -35.77 40.80
N LEU A 1040 -15.49 -35.31 39.65
CA LEU A 1040 -16.81 -34.67 39.52
C LEU A 1040 -17.98 -35.66 39.72
N ARG A 1041 -17.77 -36.96 39.43
CA ARG A 1041 -18.76 -38.02 39.67
C ARG A 1041 -18.73 -38.58 41.10
N SER A 1042 -17.57 -38.61 41.75
CA SER A 1042 -17.34 -39.25 43.05
C SER A 1042 -17.44 -38.27 44.24
N ALA A 1043 -18.28 -37.24 44.09
CA ALA A 1043 -18.50 -36.12 44.99
C ALA A 1043 -17.25 -35.26 45.28
N PRO A 1044 -17.37 -33.96 44.97
CA PRO A 1044 -17.33 -33.05 46.10
C PRO A 1044 -18.60 -32.17 46.26
N LEU A 1045 -19.44 -32.03 45.22
CA LEU A 1045 -20.82 -31.49 45.27
C LEU A 1045 -21.87 -32.60 45.06
N PRO A 1046 -23.05 -32.57 45.71
CA PRO A 1046 -24.16 -33.47 45.40
C PRO A 1046 -24.57 -33.37 43.92
N CYS A 1047 -24.75 -34.52 43.23
CA CYS A 1047 -25.23 -34.53 41.84
C CYS A 1047 -26.59 -33.86 41.65
N THR A 1048 -27.36 -33.61 42.71
CA THR A 1048 -28.60 -32.81 42.67
C THR A 1048 -28.37 -31.34 42.35
N ASP A 1049 -27.15 -30.83 42.58
CA ASP A 1049 -26.82 -29.41 42.48
C ASP A 1049 -26.37 -29.01 41.06
N PHE A 1050 -26.08 -29.98 40.20
CA PHE A 1050 -25.84 -29.73 38.78
C PHE A 1050 -27.15 -29.69 37.99
N ALA A 1051 -27.15 -28.99 36.86
CA ALA A 1051 -28.26 -29.03 35.91
C ALA A 1051 -28.24 -30.37 35.15
N ASP A 1052 -29.41 -30.93 34.85
CA ASP A 1052 -29.52 -32.25 34.19
C ASP A 1052 -28.80 -32.30 32.84
N ALA A 1053 -28.78 -31.18 32.12
CA ALA A 1053 -28.05 -31.07 30.84
C ALA A 1053 -26.53 -31.23 30.99
N ASP A 1054 -25.95 -30.81 32.12
CA ASP A 1054 -24.51 -30.92 32.39
C ASP A 1054 -24.18 -32.27 33.02
N LYS A 1055 -25.06 -32.84 33.85
CA LYS A 1055 -24.96 -34.24 34.30
C LYS A 1055 -24.90 -35.19 33.13
N ALA A 1056 -25.73 -34.97 32.11
CA ALA A 1056 -25.74 -35.79 30.91
C ALA A 1056 -24.46 -35.66 30.05
N VAL A 1057 -23.59 -34.68 30.30
CA VAL A 1057 -22.22 -34.64 29.74
C VAL A 1057 -21.31 -35.56 30.54
N LEU A 1058 -21.42 -35.53 31.87
CA LEU A 1058 -20.64 -36.40 32.74
C LEU A 1058 -21.00 -37.87 32.54
N GLU A 1059 -22.28 -38.23 32.35
CA GLU A 1059 -22.79 -39.60 32.24
C GLU A 1059 -22.27 -40.38 31.01
N GLU A 1060 -21.84 -39.70 29.94
CA GLU A 1060 -21.34 -40.34 28.71
C GLU A 1060 -19.95 -40.99 28.87
N PHE A 1061 -19.22 -40.65 29.94
CA PHE A 1061 -17.89 -41.20 30.20
C PHE A 1061 -17.96 -42.60 30.88
N PRO A 1062 -17.06 -43.56 30.60
CA PRO A 1062 -17.06 -44.86 31.27
C PRO A 1062 -16.84 -44.75 32.78
N THR A 1063 -17.47 -45.63 33.57
CA THR A 1063 -17.31 -45.69 35.05
C THR A 1063 -16.07 -46.48 35.48
N GLU A 1064 -15.54 -47.36 34.63
CA GLU A 1064 -14.40 -48.23 34.91
C GLU A 1064 -13.20 -47.88 34.03
N ALA A 1065 -11.99 -47.84 34.61
CA ALA A 1065 -10.75 -47.45 33.93
C ALA A 1065 -10.39 -48.35 32.72
N ALA A 1066 -10.84 -49.61 32.73
CA ALA A 1066 -10.64 -50.54 31.61
C ALA A 1066 -11.52 -50.21 30.38
N GLY A 1067 -12.52 -49.35 30.53
CA GLY A 1067 -13.43 -48.93 29.46
C GLY A 1067 -13.06 -47.61 28.78
N THR A 1068 -12.01 -46.92 29.23
CA THR A 1068 -11.57 -45.63 28.67
C THR A 1068 -10.85 -45.84 27.33
N THR A 1069 -11.60 -45.73 26.23
CA THR A 1069 -11.09 -45.83 24.84
C THR A 1069 -11.12 -44.48 24.12
N ALA A 1070 -10.44 -44.38 22.97
CA ALA A 1070 -10.52 -43.20 22.10
C ALA A 1070 -11.98 -42.88 21.70
N ASP A 1071 -12.79 -43.90 21.40
CA ASP A 1071 -14.21 -43.76 21.06
C ASP A 1071 -15.06 -43.22 22.22
N SER A 1072 -14.68 -43.52 23.47
CA SER A 1072 -15.36 -42.97 24.66
C SER A 1072 -15.06 -41.48 24.87
N LEU A 1073 -13.83 -41.06 24.56
CA LEU A 1073 -13.44 -39.65 24.56
C LEU A 1073 -14.08 -38.87 23.42
N GLU A 1074 -14.21 -39.48 22.23
CA GLU A 1074 -14.87 -38.86 21.08
C GLU A 1074 -16.36 -38.61 21.38
N ARG A 1075 -17.06 -39.59 21.96
CA ARG A 1075 -18.45 -39.41 22.42
C ARG A 1075 -18.62 -38.33 23.49
N LEU A 1076 -17.70 -38.26 24.46
CA LEU A 1076 -17.68 -37.18 25.45
C LEU A 1076 -17.48 -35.82 24.77
N ARG A 1077 -16.56 -35.72 23.81
CA ARG A 1077 -16.32 -34.48 23.02
C ARG A 1077 -17.54 -34.08 22.21
N ASP A 1078 -18.26 -35.03 21.60
CA ASP A 1078 -19.50 -34.75 20.87
C ASP A 1078 -20.64 -34.29 21.77
N ARG A 1079 -20.75 -34.86 22.97
CA ARG A 1079 -21.74 -34.44 23.97
C ARG A 1079 -21.43 -33.05 24.51
N LEU A 1080 -20.15 -32.79 24.82
CA LEU A 1080 -19.66 -31.47 25.21
C LEU A 1080 -19.91 -30.45 24.10
N ARG A 1081 -19.62 -30.78 22.84
CA ARG A 1081 -19.90 -29.94 21.66
C ARG A 1081 -21.37 -29.54 21.63
N ARG A 1082 -22.29 -30.50 21.72
CA ARG A 1082 -23.74 -30.23 21.73
C ARG A 1082 -24.15 -29.31 22.87
N ARG A 1083 -23.61 -29.52 24.08
CA ARG A 1083 -23.93 -28.68 25.25
C ARG A 1083 -23.40 -27.26 25.10
N VAL A 1084 -22.15 -27.10 24.65
CA VAL A 1084 -21.53 -25.79 24.41
C VAL A 1084 -22.29 -25.03 23.31
N THR A 1085 -22.65 -25.70 22.22
CA THR A 1085 -23.51 -25.10 21.18
C THR A 1085 -24.84 -24.66 21.77
N ALA A 1086 -25.51 -25.51 22.57
CA ALA A 1086 -26.78 -25.15 23.21
C ALA A 1086 -26.66 -23.91 24.09
N VAL A 1087 -25.61 -23.80 24.92
CA VAL A 1087 -25.35 -22.60 25.76
C VAL A 1087 -25.12 -21.36 24.90
N LEU A 1088 -24.39 -21.48 23.79
CA LEU A 1088 -24.15 -20.36 22.87
C LEU A 1088 -25.41 -19.93 22.11
N THR A 1089 -26.34 -20.84 21.84
CA THR A 1089 -27.55 -20.55 21.04
C THR A 1089 -28.74 -20.15 21.90
N ASP A 1090 -28.86 -20.68 23.11
CA ASP A 1090 -30.05 -20.51 23.95
C ASP A 1090 -30.11 -19.08 24.52
N PRO A 1091 -31.17 -18.31 24.21
CA PRO A 1091 -31.35 -16.94 24.69
C PRO A 1091 -31.39 -16.83 26.22
N ALA A 1092 -31.71 -17.90 26.95
CA ALA A 1092 -31.71 -17.91 28.42
C ALA A 1092 -30.34 -17.58 29.02
N TRP A 1093 -29.25 -17.83 28.29
CA TRP A 1093 -27.88 -17.48 28.69
C TRP A 1093 -27.46 -16.09 28.22
N THR A 1094 -28.36 -15.31 27.63
CA THR A 1094 -28.10 -13.95 27.10
C THR A 1094 -27.03 -13.88 26.00
N ILE A 1095 -26.76 -14.99 25.32
CA ILE A 1095 -25.78 -15.10 24.22
C ILE A 1095 -26.45 -15.08 22.83
N GLY A 1096 -27.40 -16.00 22.57
CA GLY A 1096 -28.27 -15.98 21.38
C GLY A 1096 -27.57 -16.03 20.02
N MET A 1097 -26.52 -16.85 19.86
CA MET A 1097 -25.82 -16.99 18.57
C MET A 1097 -26.59 -17.88 17.58
N ASP A 1098 -26.45 -17.60 16.28
CA ASP A 1098 -27.05 -18.40 15.20
C ASP A 1098 -26.44 -19.81 15.16
N PRO A 1099 -27.24 -20.88 15.33
CA PRO A 1099 -26.75 -22.26 15.25
C PRO A 1099 -25.99 -22.55 13.95
N ALA A 1100 -26.44 -22.01 12.81
CA ALA A 1100 -25.81 -22.26 11.51
C ALA A 1100 -24.39 -21.65 11.44
N ALA A 1101 -24.15 -20.55 12.15
CA ALA A 1101 -22.84 -19.92 12.23
C ALA A 1101 -21.85 -20.71 13.13
N LEU A 1102 -22.36 -21.61 13.97
CA LEU A 1102 -21.55 -22.40 14.91
C LEU A 1102 -21.19 -23.79 14.37
N ASP A 1103 -21.97 -24.33 13.41
CA ASP A 1103 -21.82 -25.70 12.90
C ASP A 1103 -20.43 -25.99 12.31
N ALA A 1104 -19.84 -25.01 11.62
CA ALA A 1104 -18.53 -25.14 10.97
C ALA A 1104 -17.34 -24.92 11.93
N LEU A 1105 -17.58 -24.48 13.18
CA LEU A 1105 -16.51 -24.16 14.12
C LEU A 1105 -16.02 -25.40 14.87
N PRO A 1106 -14.71 -25.57 15.09
CA PRO A 1106 -14.20 -26.66 15.91
C PRO A 1106 -14.56 -26.45 17.39
N LEU A 1107 -14.65 -27.53 18.16
CA LEU A 1107 -14.93 -27.44 19.61
C LEU A 1107 -13.80 -26.70 20.34
N PHE A 1108 -12.55 -27.03 20.02
CA PHE A 1108 -11.33 -26.42 20.56
C PHE A 1108 -10.44 -25.90 19.41
N GLY A 1109 -9.42 -25.09 19.69
CA GLY A 1109 -8.46 -24.62 18.67
C GLY A 1109 -8.19 -23.11 18.65
N GLY A 1110 -8.62 -22.37 19.67
CA GLY A 1110 -8.32 -20.95 19.85
C GLY A 1110 -9.53 -20.12 20.30
N PRO A 1111 -9.40 -18.80 20.42
CA PRO A 1111 -10.45 -17.90 20.91
C PRO A 1111 -11.76 -17.97 20.10
N ASP A 1112 -11.66 -18.28 18.80
CA ASP A 1112 -12.81 -18.34 17.88
C ASP A 1112 -13.54 -19.70 17.85
N SER A 1113 -13.01 -20.71 18.54
CA SER A 1113 -13.65 -22.03 18.70
C SER A 1113 -14.90 -21.96 19.57
N LEU A 1114 -15.74 -23.01 19.56
CA LEU A 1114 -16.93 -23.07 20.41
C LEU A 1114 -16.57 -22.91 21.89
N TRP A 1115 -15.52 -23.61 22.36
CA TRP A 1115 -15.02 -23.48 23.72
C TRP A 1115 -14.44 -22.11 24.00
N GLY A 1116 -13.65 -21.55 23.07
CA GLY A 1116 -13.10 -20.20 23.18
C GLY A 1116 -14.18 -19.15 23.43
N ARG A 1117 -15.28 -19.23 22.67
CA ARG A 1117 -16.43 -18.31 22.75
C ARG A 1117 -17.23 -18.41 24.05
N VAL A 1118 -17.30 -19.58 24.68
CA VAL A 1118 -17.92 -19.73 26.01
C VAL A 1118 -16.94 -19.34 27.12
N SER A 1119 -15.66 -19.73 26.99
CA SER A 1119 -14.63 -19.46 28.00
C SER A 1119 -14.38 -17.97 28.25
N GLY A 1120 -14.58 -17.13 27.22
CA GLY A 1120 -14.51 -15.68 27.35
C GLY A 1120 -15.70 -15.04 28.07
N ARG A 1121 -16.72 -15.81 28.48
CA ARG A 1121 -17.99 -15.32 29.05
C ARG A 1121 -18.30 -15.85 30.45
N TRP A 1122 -17.33 -16.44 31.13
CA TRP A 1122 -17.54 -17.01 32.48
C TRP A 1122 -18.05 -15.99 33.50
N THR A 1123 -17.59 -14.74 33.42
CA THR A 1123 -18.07 -13.65 34.27
C THR A 1123 -19.54 -13.33 34.00
N ASP A 1124 -19.93 -13.23 32.73
CA ASP A 1124 -21.28 -12.87 32.34
C ASP A 1124 -22.27 -14.00 32.64
N LEU A 1125 -21.84 -15.26 32.49
CA LEU A 1125 -22.63 -16.45 32.82
C LEU A 1125 -22.80 -16.61 34.34
N LEU A 1126 -21.77 -16.31 35.14
CA LEU A 1126 -21.88 -16.31 36.60
C LEU A 1126 -22.88 -15.23 37.08
N ALA A 1127 -22.88 -14.06 36.43
CA ALA A 1127 -23.77 -12.95 36.77
C ALA A 1127 -25.27 -13.26 36.60
N LEU A 1128 -25.62 -14.36 35.93
CA LEU A 1128 -26.99 -14.85 35.82
C LEU A 1128 -27.49 -15.52 37.11
N ASP A 1129 -26.61 -15.79 38.08
CA ASP A 1129 -26.98 -16.30 39.39
C ASP A 1129 -27.66 -15.19 40.22
N PRO A 1130 -28.97 -15.32 40.53
CA PRO A 1130 -29.71 -14.30 41.28
C PRO A 1130 -29.24 -14.16 42.73
N GLY A 1131 -28.44 -15.10 43.24
CA GLY A 1131 -27.91 -15.10 44.60
C GLY A 1131 -26.67 -14.23 44.82
N LEU A 1132 -26.10 -13.65 43.76
CA LEU A 1132 -24.91 -12.79 43.89
C LEU A 1132 -25.31 -11.36 44.27
N SER A 1133 -24.61 -10.78 45.25
CA SER A 1133 -24.76 -9.37 45.58
C SER A 1133 -24.28 -8.52 44.41
N ARG A 1134 -25.18 -7.69 43.88
CA ARG A 1134 -24.88 -6.90 42.69
C ARG A 1134 -23.86 -5.80 43.01
N CYS A 1135 -22.95 -5.54 42.07
CA CYS A 1135 -21.92 -4.51 42.18
C CYS A 1135 -22.22 -3.32 41.26
N PRO A 1136 -21.96 -2.06 41.68
CA PRO A 1136 -22.25 -0.89 40.86
C PRO A 1136 -21.40 -0.90 39.58
N SER A 1137 -21.98 -0.39 38.49
CA SER A 1137 -21.25 -0.22 37.23
C SER A 1137 -20.15 0.86 37.37
N ASN A 1138 -19.18 0.84 36.45
CA ASN A 1138 -18.22 1.93 36.31
C ASN A 1138 -18.79 3.14 35.55
N VAL A 1139 -20.09 3.17 35.29
CA VAL A 1139 -20.77 4.20 34.49
C VAL A 1139 -21.48 5.19 35.40
N ALA A 1140 -21.16 6.47 35.24
CA ALA A 1140 -21.81 7.59 35.89
C ALA A 1140 -22.87 8.19 34.95
N LEU A 1141 -24.04 8.49 35.49
CA LEU A 1141 -25.17 9.08 34.79
C LEU A 1141 -25.57 10.39 35.45
N PHE A 1142 -25.52 11.48 34.70
CA PHE A 1142 -25.98 12.80 35.10
C PHE A 1142 -27.34 13.07 34.48
N ASP A 1143 -28.32 13.44 35.29
CA ASP A 1143 -29.66 13.85 34.86
C ASP A 1143 -29.78 15.37 34.95
N ALA A 1144 -29.99 16.03 33.80
CA ALA A 1144 -30.07 17.48 33.73
C ALA A 1144 -31.35 18.06 34.36
N ARG A 1145 -32.42 17.27 34.50
CA ARG A 1145 -33.70 17.72 35.11
C ARG A 1145 -33.58 17.82 36.61
N THR A 1146 -32.87 16.89 37.22
CA THR A 1146 -32.71 16.80 38.67
C THR A 1146 -31.39 17.45 39.13
N GLY A 1147 -30.42 17.62 38.23
CA GLY A 1147 -29.07 18.06 38.55
C GLY A 1147 -28.22 17.00 39.24
N GLN A 1148 -28.68 15.74 39.23
CA GLN A 1148 -28.13 14.67 40.05
C GLN A 1148 -27.21 13.76 39.24
N LEU A 1149 -26.11 13.33 39.87
CA LEU A 1149 -25.24 12.28 39.35
C LEU A 1149 -25.46 10.97 40.13
N SER A 1150 -25.68 9.86 39.41
CA SER A 1150 -25.80 8.51 39.97
C SER A 1150 -24.84 7.51 39.31
N LEU A 1151 -24.53 6.42 40.01
CA LEU A 1151 -23.80 5.28 39.46
C LEU A 1151 -24.82 4.18 39.19
N ASP A 1152 -25.17 3.96 37.91
CA ASP A 1152 -26.21 3.04 37.43
C ASP A 1152 -27.67 3.44 37.76
N ALA A 1153 -28.61 3.17 36.84
CA ALA A 1153 -30.04 3.47 36.97
C ALA A 1153 -30.81 2.39 37.77
N ALA A 1154 -30.23 1.20 37.99
CA ALA A 1154 -30.95 0.00 38.43
C ALA A 1154 -30.87 -0.33 39.94
N PHE A 1155 -30.22 0.49 40.77
CA PHE A 1155 -29.93 0.14 42.18
C PHE A 1155 -30.65 1.01 43.21
N LYS A 1156 -31.02 0.38 44.34
CA LYS A 1156 -31.57 1.05 45.53
C LYS A 1156 -30.68 0.94 46.78
N SER A 1157 -29.69 0.04 46.82
CA SER A 1157 -28.70 -0.10 47.90
C SER A 1157 -27.42 -0.80 47.42
N ILE A 1158 -26.27 -0.47 48.00
CA ILE A 1158 -24.95 -1.07 47.73
C ILE A 1158 -24.50 -1.84 48.98
N ASP A 1159 -23.96 -3.05 48.82
CA ASP A 1159 -23.32 -3.80 49.91
C ASP A 1159 -21.82 -3.49 49.95
N GLY A 1160 -21.31 -2.92 51.06
CA GLY A 1160 -19.88 -2.66 51.27
C GLY A 1160 -19.41 -1.26 50.86
N THR A 1161 -18.09 -1.03 50.84
CA THR A 1161 -17.51 0.26 50.42
C THR A 1161 -17.22 0.29 48.90
N LEU A 1162 -17.67 1.31 48.16
CA LEU A 1162 -17.46 1.55 46.73
C LEU A 1162 -15.97 1.53 46.42
N GLU A 1163 -15.14 2.15 47.27
CA GLU A 1163 -13.67 2.08 47.24
C GLU A 1163 -13.19 0.61 47.19
N GLU A 1164 -13.66 -0.23 48.12
CA GLU A 1164 -13.31 -1.65 48.19
C GLU A 1164 -13.85 -2.45 47.00
N MET A 1165 -15.08 -2.19 46.56
CA MET A 1165 -15.68 -2.85 45.39
C MET A 1165 -14.92 -2.50 44.10
N LEU A 1166 -14.55 -1.23 43.92
CA LEU A 1166 -13.75 -0.75 42.79
C LEU A 1166 -12.35 -1.35 42.82
N ARG A 1167 -11.69 -1.39 43.99
CA ARG A 1167 -10.37 -2.01 44.18
C ARG A 1167 -10.39 -3.51 43.89
N ARG A 1168 -11.46 -4.22 44.25
CA ARG A 1168 -11.64 -5.65 43.92
C ARG A 1168 -11.90 -5.87 42.42
N ALA A 1169 -12.70 -5.00 41.80
CA ALA A 1169 -13.01 -5.08 40.37
C ALA A 1169 -11.80 -4.74 39.48
N ALA A 1170 -11.00 -3.76 39.90
CA ALA A 1170 -9.80 -3.28 39.24
C ALA A 1170 -8.89 -2.59 40.27
N PRO A 1171 -7.77 -3.20 40.69
CA PRO A 1171 -6.91 -2.69 41.77
C PRO A 1171 -6.37 -1.27 41.58
N ASN A 1172 -6.30 -0.80 40.32
CA ASN A 1172 -5.84 0.55 39.98
C ASN A 1172 -6.98 1.56 39.78
N ALA A 1173 -8.22 1.09 39.63
CA ALA A 1173 -9.39 1.94 39.39
C ALA A 1173 -9.78 2.77 40.60
N ASP A 1174 -9.45 2.31 41.81
CA ASP A 1174 -9.77 2.99 43.05
C ASP A 1174 -9.20 4.41 43.12
N ARG A 1175 -7.90 4.56 42.81
CA ARG A 1175 -7.25 5.87 42.75
C ARG A 1175 -7.81 6.75 41.63
N GLU A 1176 -7.99 6.18 40.44
CA GLU A 1176 -8.51 6.89 39.26
C GLU A 1176 -9.96 7.35 39.45
N ALA A 1177 -10.80 6.51 40.06
CA ALA A 1177 -12.18 6.83 40.38
C ALA A 1177 -12.27 7.87 41.50
N ALA A 1178 -11.42 7.78 42.54
CA ALA A 1178 -11.36 8.78 43.60
C ALA A 1178 -10.97 10.16 43.05
N GLU A 1179 -9.97 10.24 42.16
CA GLU A 1179 -9.57 11.48 41.48
C GLU A 1179 -10.69 12.02 40.58
N CYS A 1180 -11.33 11.17 39.77
CA CYS A 1180 -12.46 11.55 38.90
C CYS A 1180 -13.68 12.06 39.71
N VAL A 1181 -13.98 11.41 40.83
CA VAL A 1181 -15.06 11.80 41.74
C VAL A 1181 -14.72 13.10 42.46
N ALA A 1182 -13.46 13.30 42.85
CA ALA A 1182 -12.99 14.55 43.45
C ALA A 1182 -13.14 15.72 42.47
N ASP A 1183 -12.78 15.54 41.20
CA ASP A 1183 -12.94 16.58 40.18
C ASP A 1183 -14.41 16.93 39.92
N LEU A 1184 -15.31 15.93 39.94
CA LEU A 1184 -16.76 16.15 39.85
C LEU A 1184 -17.33 16.91 41.06
N ARG A 1185 -16.72 16.75 42.24
CA ARG A 1185 -17.19 17.33 43.51
C ARG A 1185 -16.63 18.73 43.77
N TYR A 1186 -15.37 18.95 43.42
CA TYR A 1186 -14.60 20.16 43.77
C TYR A 1186 -14.21 21.02 42.55
N GLY A 1187 -14.64 20.63 41.34
CA GLY A 1187 -14.46 21.41 40.11
C GLY A 1187 -15.30 22.69 40.07
N GLU A 1188 -15.09 23.51 39.03
CA GLU A 1188 -15.65 24.88 38.91
C GLU A 1188 -17.19 24.96 38.88
N ASP A 1189 -17.90 23.88 38.54
CA ASP A 1189 -19.37 23.76 38.60
C ASP A 1189 -19.78 22.44 39.30
N PRO A 1190 -20.07 22.44 40.61
CA PRO A 1190 -20.39 21.23 41.36
C PRO A 1190 -21.78 20.69 41.00
N ALA A 1191 -21.87 19.39 40.70
CA ALA A 1191 -23.15 18.67 40.59
C ALA A 1191 -23.54 18.08 41.95
N ASP A 1192 -24.84 18.05 42.27
CA ASP A 1192 -25.33 17.47 43.53
C ASP A 1192 -25.22 15.92 43.48
N LEU A 1193 -24.30 15.38 44.28
CA LEU A 1193 -23.91 13.95 44.31
C LEU A 1193 -24.72 13.14 45.32
N LEU A 1194 -25.87 12.59 44.93
CA LEU A 1194 -26.78 11.92 45.87
C LEU A 1194 -26.35 10.55 46.41
N TRP A 1195 -25.32 9.92 45.83
CA TRP A 1195 -24.94 8.54 46.21
C TRP A 1195 -23.45 8.34 46.47
N VAL A 1196 -22.67 9.42 46.45
CA VAL A 1196 -21.26 9.42 46.88
C VAL A 1196 -21.10 10.09 48.26
N ASP A 1197 -22.09 10.82 48.74
CA ASP A 1197 -21.98 11.62 49.97
C ASP A 1197 -21.82 10.81 51.27
N SER A 1198 -22.02 9.49 51.25
CA SER A 1198 -21.70 8.60 52.37
C SER A 1198 -20.32 7.94 52.30
N TYR A 1199 -19.47 8.27 51.33
CA TYR A 1199 -18.18 7.60 51.10
C TYR A 1199 -16.94 8.34 51.58
N TRP A 1200 -17.01 9.66 51.73
CA TRP A 1200 -15.86 10.51 52.09
C TRP A 1200 -16.09 11.32 53.38
N GLN A 1201 -16.97 10.83 54.26
CA GLN A 1201 -16.96 11.10 55.71
C GLN A 1201 -16.58 9.81 56.42
#